data_AF-A0A328TVT3-F1
#
_entry.id   AF-A0A328TVT3-F1
#
_cell.length_a   1.000
_cell.length_b   1.000
_cell.length_c   1.000
_cell.angle_alpha   90.00
_cell.angle_beta   90.00
_cell.angle_gamma   90.00
#
_symmetry.space_group_name_H-M   'P 1'
#
loop_
_entity.id
_entity.type
_entity.pdbx_description
1 polymer ?
#
loop_
_entity_poly.entity_id
_entity_poly.type
_entity_poly.pdbx_seq_one_letter_code
_entity_poly.pdbx_strand_id
1 'polypeptide(L)'
;MQVQLQNRFFRLLTDGETADNGALWGIQLVSTGKTLGIEAPSFEIDGKVRAFAGIRLAHANGPTMISPGVAEHVFAGSDSDGYLLQLTVRVADDNPVLRFKYRISSANADSRLSKTSGKDKLSYMAVSFEEASKVTEVRLSEFNELLHSFVLAEHEVRDSAFENRLCPMGPILVGETSDGHAILTAYEHGSQVPDAYVAYQLEPGGHARLEAVKGNYYTGQPIGGGRQYETIWLQAALIEGDEKTLARHYRSFVLHAMSPNAESRKPYIYYNTWAFQERNKFWNGKTYLDSMKEERILAEIDVAHRMGIEVFVIDTGWYVKTGDWEANRQRFSDGLKSVKEKLDSCGMKLGLWFDPLAAGITSRILQGSESSIISWQGRKNEPREIWETEKSYKMCLVSEYKEVFADELIRLVRELGVTYFKWDAIGQYGCSDPSHHHGTEANSDEERADCYAFSIGRAMSDIVDRLCSVCPEAIVDFDITEGHRYVGLGFLSSGKYFLINNGPYYHNYDIPCPEDKWINIFVYPGAARPWICRTPLTFDKWIPSVLFLTHYLPDDPEDSQIVNVASLILGQNGIWGDLLSVSDSGVHLIGELLSGYKKVRDDITEAYPVIVGSPGGSPEIYEKINRANGRGAIVAFSNEAGTYTYVTESAPSREHWTQEGVSIRYDDRGRAVLELEFTKRGSAKIVYFGIDGLI
;
A
#
# COMPACT_ATOMS: atom_id res chain seq x y z
N MET A 1 10.20 34.11 -10.52
CA MET A 1 9.37 32.96 -10.89
C MET A 1 8.01 33.42 -11.38
N GLN A 2 7.47 32.75 -12.41
CA GLN A 2 6.11 32.94 -12.93
C GLN A 2 5.16 31.91 -12.31
N VAL A 3 3.95 32.35 -11.95
CA VAL A 3 2.89 31.45 -11.46
C VAL A 3 2.32 30.69 -12.66
N GLN A 4 2.40 29.36 -12.62
CA GLN A 4 1.88 28.51 -13.69
C GLN A 4 0.54 27.86 -13.33
N LEU A 5 0.35 27.52 -12.05
CA LEU A 5 -0.90 26.96 -11.54
C LEU A 5 -1.15 27.45 -10.11
N GLN A 6 -2.41 27.46 -9.68
CA GLN A 6 -2.79 27.77 -8.30
C GLN A 6 -3.96 26.89 -7.86
N ASN A 7 -3.86 26.29 -6.67
CA ASN A 7 -5.02 25.75 -5.94
C ASN A 7 -5.28 26.61 -4.68
N ARG A 8 -6.18 26.17 -3.79
CA ARG A 8 -6.51 26.96 -2.59
C ARG A 8 -5.37 27.08 -1.56
N PHE A 9 -4.36 26.20 -1.63
CA PHE A 9 -3.24 26.17 -0.68
C PHE A 9 -1.99 26.84 -1.23
N PHE A 10 -1.65 26.59 -2.50
CA PHE A 10 -0.38 27.00 -3.06
C PHE A 10 -0.46 27.46 -4.52
N ARG A 11 0.58 28.16 -4.95
CA ARG A 11 0.93 28.47 -6.33
C ARG A 11 2.15 27.66 -6.74
N LEU A 12 2.09 27.00 -7.90
CA LEU A 12 3.27 26.41 -8.52
C LEU A 12 4.03 27.51 -9.26
N LEU A 13 5.31 27.63 -8.92
CA LEU A 13 6.24 28.56 -9.51
C LEU A 13 7.16 27.83 -10.48
N THR A 14 7.25 28.30 -11.74
CA THR A 14 8.33 27.92 -12.68
C THR A 14 9.10 29.16 -13.12
N ASP A 15 10.23 29.00 -13.81
CA ASP A 15 11.04 30.07 -14.41
C ASP A 15 11.70 31.04 -13.39
N GLY A 16 12.88 30.70 -12.88
CA GLY A 16 13.69 31.60 -12.07
C GLY A 16 15.02 31.97 -12.74
N GLU A 17 15.11 33.13 -13.40
CA GLU A 17 16.42 33.79 -13.57
C GLU A 17 16.97 34.31 -12.23
N THR A 18 16.18 34.27 -11.13
CA THR A 18 16.45 34.97 -9.86
C THR A 18 15.72 34.42 -8.60
N ALA A 19 15.44 33.12 -8.47
CA ALA A 19 14.99 32.57 -7.17
C ALA A 19 16.16 31.96 -6.41
N ASP A 20 16.23 32.18 -5.10
CA ASP A 20 17.30 31.74 -4.19
C ASP A 20 17.90 30.37 -4.58
N ASN A 21 19.23 30.30 -4.60
CA ASN A 21 20.03 29.07 -4.52
C ASN A 21 19.86 27.97 -5.59
N GLY A 22 19.26 28.23 -6.77
CA GLY A 22 19.32 27.27 -7.90
C GLY A 22 18.11 26.34 -8.07
N ALA A 23 16.96 26.67 -7.48
CA ALA A 23 15.70 25.95 -7.68
C ALA A 23 15.20 25.99 -9.14
N LEU A 24 14.69 24.86 -9.64
CA LEU A 24 14.08 24.74 -10.98
C LEU A 24 12.62 25.18 -10.99
N TRP A 25 11.88 24.80 -9.95
CA TRP A 25 10.48 25.12 -9.71
C TRP A 25 10.22 25.11 -8.19
N GLY A 26 9.04 25.53 -7.76
CA GLY A 26 8.74 25.57 -6.33
C GLY A 26 7.26 25.74 -6.00
N ILE A 27 6.97 25.66 -4.70
CA ILE A 27 5.65 25.82 -4.10
C ILE A 27 5.64 27.14 -3.35
N GLN A 28 4.62 27.98 -3.56
CA GLN A 28 4.38 29.18 -2.75
C GLN A 28 3.04 29.10 -2.06
N LEU A 29 2.99 29.23 -0.74
CA LEU A 29 1.73 29.30 0.00
C LEU A 29 0.91 30.52 -0.41
N VAL A 30 -0.39 30.30 -0.65
CA VAL A 30 -1.33 31.39 -0.96
C VAL A 30 -1.56 32.28 0.26
N SER A 31 -1.57 31.71 1.47
CA SER A 31 -1.85 32.43 2.72
C SER A 31 -0.69 33.35 3.15
N THR A 32 0.54 32.82 3.17
CA THR A 32 1.70 33.51 3.74
C THR A 32 2.70 34.03 2.70
N GLY A 33 2.65 33.50 1.47
CA GLY A 33 3.66 33.76 0.44
C GLY A 33 4.99 33.02 0.67
N LYS A 34 5.11 32.22 1.74
CA LYS A 34 6.30 31.39 2.01
C LYS A 34 6.54 30.42 0.87
N THR A 35 7.80 30.20 0.52
CA THR A 35 8.19 29.40 -0.64
C THR A 35 9.05 28.20 -0.25
N LEU A 36 8.83 27.09 -0.96
CA LEU A 36 9.71 25.93 -0.98
C LEU A 36 10.27 25.76 -2.40
N GLY A 37 11.59 25.91 -2.55
CA GLY A 37 12.27 25.65 -3.81
C GLY A 37 12.63 24.17 -3.97
N ILE A 38 12.45 23.64 -5.17
CA ILE A 38 12.87 22.28 -5.55
C ILE A 38 14.01 22.41 -6.57
N GLU A 39 15.20 21.94 -6.21
CA GLU A 39 16.36 21.94 -7.11
C GLU A 39 16.17 21.00 -8.30
N ALA A 40 16.82 21.35 -9.41
CA ALA A 40 16.73 20.59 -10.66
C ALA A 40 17.26 19.15 -10.50
N PRO A 41 16.67 18.17 -11.21
CA PRO A 41 17.27 16.86 -11.28
C PRO A 41 18.59 16.91 -12.06
N SER A 42 19.47 15.95 -11.79
CA SER A 42 20.69 15.75 -12.58
C SER A 42 20.83 14.29 -13.02
N PHE A 43 21.41 14.09 -14.19
CA PHE A 43 21.59 12.79 -14.82
C PHE A 43 22.99 12.70 -15.42
N GLU A 44 23.66 11.56 -15.31
CA GLU A 44 24.86 11.30 -16.11
C GLU A 44 24.47 10.77 -17.49
N ILE A 45 24.74 11.59 -18.52
CA ILE A 45 24.39 11.34 -19.92
C ILE A 45 25.66 11.44 -20.75
N ASP A 46 25.94 10.42 -21.55
CA ASP A 46 27.11 10.36 -22.43
C ASP A 46 28.43 10.68 -21.69
N GLY A 47 28.55 10.19 -20.44
CA GLY A 47 29.72 10.35 -19.58
C GLY A 47 29.84 11.68 -18.86
N LYS A 48 28.81 12.55 -18.90
CA LYS A 48 28.81 13.85 -18.23
C LYS A 48 27.58 13.98 -17.32
N VAL A 49 27.79 14.40 -16.07
CA VAL A 49 26.69 14.79 -15.18
C VAL A 49 26.10 16.11 -15.65
N ARG A 50 24.80 16.10 -15.94
CA ARG A 50 24.04 17.23 -16.44
C ARG A 50 22.97 17.58 -15.42
N ALA A 51 23.13 18.72 -14.76
CA ALA A 51 22.07 19.32 -13.96
C ALA A 51 21.19 20.18 -14.87
N PHE A 52 19.88 19.98 -14.80
CA PHE A 52 18.92 20.79 -15.56
C PHE A 52 18.61 22.12 -14.84
N ALA A 53 19.60 22.69 -14.14
CA ALA A 53 19.47 23.97 -13.46
C ALA A 53 19.43 25.12 -14.46
N GLY A 54 18.61 26.14 -14.19
CA GLY A 54 18.51 27.34 -15.03
C GLY A 54 17.78 27.17 -16.36
N ILE A 55 17.20 25.99 -16.65
CA ILE A 55 16.31 25.85 -17.80
C ILE A 55 14.96 26.55 -17.55
N ARG A 56 14.31 26.96 -18.63
CA ARG A 56 12.96 27.53 -18.59
C ARG A 56 11.92 26.43 -18.81
N LEU A 57 10.96 26.30 -17.89
CA LEU A 57 9.90 25.30 -17.97
C LEU A 57 8.60 25.97 -18.38
N ALA A 58 8.17 25.71 -19.61
CA ALA A 58 6.90 26.18 -20.16
C ALA A 58 5.85 25.07 -20.20
N HIS A 59 4.57 25.44 -20.12
CA HIS A 59 3.47 24.51 -20.33
C HIS A 59 3.61 23.81 -21.70
N ALA A 60 3.74 22.48 -21.67
CA ALA A 60 3.83 21.67 -22.89
C ALA A 60 2.44 21.44 -23.49
N ASN A 61 1.46 21.15 -22.64
CA ASN A 61 0.06 20.89 -22.98
C ASN A 61 -0.89 21.52 -21.94
N GLY A 62 -2.19 21.57 -22.28
CA GLY A 62 -3.25 21.88 -21.31
C GLY A 62 -3.40 20.79 -20.24
N PRO A 63 -4.06 21.08 -19.11
CA PRO A 63 -4.24 20.11 -18.03
C PRO A 63 -5.12 18.93 -18.47
N THR A 64 -4.78 17.74 -17.99
CA THR A 64 -5.57 16.51 -18.17
C THR A 64 -6.20 16.13 -16.84
N MET A 65 -7.53 15.97 -16.80
CA MET A 65 -8.21 15.47 -15.60
C MET A 65 -7.92 13.97 -15.43
N ILE A 66 -7.38 13.59 -14.28
CA ILE A 66 -7.03 12.20 -13.94
C ILE A 66 -8.18 11.52 -13.19
N SER A 67 -8.76 12.24 -12.23
CA SER A 67 -9.94 11.85 -11.46
C SER A 67 -10.69 13.11 -11.02
N PRO A 68 -11.92 13.02 -10.48
CA PRO A 68 -12.63 14.19 -9.97
C PRO A 68 -11.77 14.98 -8.97
N GLY A 69 -11.50 16.26 -9.27
CA GLY A 69 -10.68 17.14 -8.42
C GLY A 69 -9.17 16.97 -8.52
N VAL A 70 -8.65 16.09 -9.41
CA VAL A 70 -7.21 15.90 -9.63
C VAL A 70 -6.83 16.12 -11.09
N ALA A 71 -5.94 17.08 -11.33
CA ALA A 71 -5.46 17.45 -12.66
C ALA A 71 -3.95 17.20 -12.82
N GLU A 72 -3.55 16.73 -14.01
CA GLU A 72 -2.16 16.56 -14.44
C GLU A 72 -1.74 17.69 -15.39
N HIS A 73 -0.59 18.28 -15.12
CA HIS A 73 0.04 19.36 -15.87
C HIS A 73 1.41 18.91 -16.34
N VAL A 74 1.76 19.20 -17.59
CA VAL A 74 3.08 18.88 -18.15
C VAL A 74 3.80 20.16 -18.55
N PHE A 75 4.99 20.32 -17.99
CA PHE A 75 5.93 21.39 -18.31
C PHE A 75 7.14 20.82 -19.02
N ALA A 76 7.77 21.58 -19.92
CA ALA A 76 8.96 21.14 -20.61
C ALA A 76 9.93 22.30 -20.87
N GLY A 77 11.22 21.96 -20.90
CA GLY A 77 12.32 22.86 -21.20
C GLY A 77 13.53 22.09 -21.70
N SER A 78 14.34 22.72 -22.55
CA SER A 78 15.58 22.14 -23.05
C SER A 78 16.80 22.85 -22.48
N ASP A 79 17.86 22.10 -22.23
CA ASP A 79 19.17 22.67 -21.93
C ASP A 79 19.88 23.19 -23.20
N SER A 80 21.06 23.79 -23.05
CA SER A 80 21.85 24.34 -24.17
C SER A 80 22.34 23.28 -25.15
N ASP A 81 22.41 22.01 -24.71
CA ASP A 81 22.90 20.88 -25.50
C ASP A 81 21.75 20.12 -26.20
N GLY A 82 20.50 20.60 -26.04
CA GLY A 82 19.32 20.06 -26.72
C GLY A 82 18.65 18.88 -26.02
N TYR A 83 19.00 18.58 -24.76
CA TYR A 83 18.29 17.59 -23.96
C TYR A 83 16.98 18.18 -23.45
N LEU A 84 15.89 17.46 -23.62
CA LEU A 84 14.55 17.86 -23.17
C LEU A 84 14.27 17.26 -21.79
N LEU A 85 13.99 18.12 -20.81
CA LEU A 85 13.38 17.74 -19.54
C LEU A 85 11.89 18.05 -19.58
N GLN A 86 11.07 17.06 -19.22
CA GLN A 86 9.65 17.24 -18.95
C GLN A 86 9.39 17.02 -17.45
N LEU A 87 8.64 17.94 -16.85
CA LEU A 87 8.13 17.86 -15.49
C LEU A 87 6.62 17.59 -15.58
N THR A 88 6.19 16.42 -15.11
CA THR A 88 4.76 16.09 -14.97
C THR A 88 4.36 16.31 -13.53
N VAL A 89 3.27 17.05 -13.29
CA VAL A 89 2.77 17.43 -11.97
C VAL A 89 1.30 17.08 -11.86
N ARG A 90 0.89 16.40 -10.80
CA ARG A 90 -0.50 16.16 -10.41
C ARG A 90 -0.83 16.96 -9.16
N VAL A 91 -1.95 17.68 -9.22
CA VAL A 91 -2.47 18.53 -8.15
C VAL A 91 -3.92 18.18 -7.87
N ALA A 92 -4.28 18.21 -6.59
CA ALA A 92 -5.67 18.11 -6.15
C ALA A 92 -6.20 19.51 -5.77
N ASP A 93 -7.48 19.76 -6.04
CA ASP A 93 -8.12 21.04 -5.74
C ASP A 93 -8.15 21.34 -4.23
N ASP A 94 -8.30 20.29 -3.42
CA ASP A 94 -8.57 20.36 -1.99
C ASP A 94 -7.47 19.76 -1.11
N ASN A 95 -6.29 19.48 -1.66
CA ASN A 95 -5.11 19.00 -0.92
C ASN A 95 -3.82 19.81 -1.23
N PRO A 96 -2.94 20.08 -0.23
CA PRO A 96 -1.68 20.79 -0.46
C PRO A 96 -0.54 19.92 -1.02
N VAL A 97 -0.68 18.58 -1.04
CA VAL A 97 0.36 17.68 -1.53
C VAL A 97 0.36 17.65 -3.06
N LEU A 98 1.53 17.83 -3.65
CA LEU A 98 1.77 17.75 -5.08
C LEU A 98 2.58 16.50 -5.40
N ARG A 99 2.15 15.75 -6.41
CA ARG A 99 2.84 14.55 -6.92
C ARG A 99 3.48 14.86 -8.26
N PHE A 100 4.75 14.53 -8.48
CA PHE A 100 5.46 14.88 -9.71
C PHE A 100 6.48 13.84 -10.15
N LYS A 101 6.90 13.89 -11.40
CA LYS A 101 8.00 13.08 -11.94
C LYS A 101 8.68 13.79 -13.09
N TYR A 102 9.90 13.36 -13.38
CA TYR A 102 10.67 13.87 -14.50
C TYR A 102 10.77 12.84 -15.61
N ARG A 103 10.86 13.35 -16.83
CA ARG A 103 11.19 12.56 -18.00
C ARG A 103 12.24 13.29 -18.82
N ILE A 104 13.25 12.55 -19.27
CA ILE A 104 14.32 13.07 -20.12
C ILE A 104 14.35 12.37 -21.47
N SER A 105 14.69 13.13 -22.49
CA SER A 105 14.89 12.63 -23.85
C SER A 105 15.88 13.51 -24.61
N SER A 106 16.39 12.98 -25.72
CA SER A 106 17.33 13.65 -26.61
C SER A 106 16.92 13.47 -28.06
N ALA A 107 17.07 14.55 -28.85
CA ALA A 107 16.94 14.47 -30.30
C ALA A 107 18.09 13.67 -30.94
N ASN A 108 19.25 13.59 -30.27
CA ASN A 108 20.35 12.76 -30.70
C ASN A 108 20.02 11.28 -30.44
N ALA A 109 19.93 10.48 -31.51
CA ALA A 109 19.61 9.05 -31.45
C ALA A 109 20.61 8.22 -30.63
N ASP A 110 21.83 8.72 -30.46
CA ASP A 110 22.92 8.03 -29.78
C ASP A 110 23.03 8.36 -28.29
N SER A 111 22.26 9.32 -27.76
CA SER A 111 22.34 9.67 -26.34
C SER A 111 21.90 8.54 -25.42
N ARG A 112 22.70 8.26 -24.39
CA ARG A 112 22.48 7.20 -23.39
C ARG A 112 22.72 7.73 -21.98
N LEU A 113 22.01 7.16 -21.02
CA LEU A 113 22.39 7.25 -19.61
C LEU A 113 23.70 6.47 -19.39
N SER A 114 24.57 7.00 -18.54
CA SER A 114 25.89 6.41 -18.27
C SER A 114 26.19 6.32 -16.77
N LYS A 115 27.17 5.47 -16.43
CA LYS A 115 27.70 5.29 -15.08
C LYS A 115 29.22 5.22 -15.11
N THR A 116 29.89 6.34 -15.38
CA THR A 116 31.36 6.38 -15.48
C THR A 116 32.08 5.91 -14.21
N SER A 117 31.46 6.11 -13.04
CA SER A 117 31.97 5.61 -11.76
C SER A 117 31.45 4.22 -11.38
N GLY A 118 30.70 3.54 -12.24
CA GLY A 118 30.04 2.27 -11.96
C GLY A 118 28.86 2.35 -10.99
N LYS A 119 28.36 3.55 -10.69
CA LYS A 119 27.21 3.80 -9.79
C LYS A 119 26.20 4.70 -10.48
N ASP A 120 24.95 4.63 -10.03
CA ASP A 120 23.91 5.55 -10.48
C ASP A 120 24.34 6.99 -10.14
N LYS A 121 24.21 7.88 -11.13
CA LYS A 121 24.49 9.31 -11.03
C LYS A 121 23.24 10.07 -11.44
N LEU A 122 22.22 9.89 -10.61
CA LEU A 122 20.92 10.53 -10.71
C LEU A 122 20.59 11.20 -9.39
N SER A 123 20.39 12.51 -9.42
CA SER A 123 19.72 13.24 -8.34
C SER A 123 18.32 13.61 -8.78
N TYR A 124 17.34 13.29 -7.95
CA TYR A 124 15.92 13.49 -8.23
C TYR A 124 15.49 14.93 -7.95
N MET A 125 15.92 15.44 -6.79
CA MET A 125 15.60 16.77 -6.30
C MET A 125 16.51 17.08 -5.12
N ALA A 126 16.54 18.35 -4.71
CA ALA A 126 17.04 18.73 -3.41
C ALA A 126 16.21 19.86 -2.81
N VAL A 127 16.13 19.87 -1.48
CA VAL A 127 15.28 20.78 -0.70
C VAL A 127 16.01 21.22 0.55
N SER A 128 15.82 22.49 0.96
CA SER A 128 16.35 23.02 2.21
C SER A 128 15.41 22.74 3.38
N PHE A 129 15.97 22.19 4.45
CA PHE A 129 15.40 22.08 5.79
C PHE A 129 16.13 22.99 6.79
N GLU A 130 16.89 23.99 6.33
CA GLU A 130 17.67 24.89 7.20
C GLU A 130 16.80 25.60 8.26
N GLU A 131 15.56 25.96 7.91
CA GLU A 131 14.60 26.58 8.83
C GLU A 131 13.84 25.58 9.72
N ALA A 132 14.04 24.27 9.52
CA ALA A 132 13.35 23.24 10.28
C ALA A 132 13.97 23.10 11.68
N SER A 133 13.16 23.29 12.72
CA SER A 133 13.53 23.00 14.10
C SER A 133 13.52 21.52 14.43
N LYS A 134 12.82 20.72 13.61
CA LYS A 134 12.75 19.26 13.74
C LYS A 134 12.63 18.65 12.36
N VAL A 135 13.44 17.62 12.08
CA VAL A 135 13.32 16.80 10.87
C VAL A 135 13.04 15.36 11.27
N THR A 136 12.08 14.72 10.62
CA THR A 136 11.64 13.34 10.88
C THR A 136 11.74 12.52 9.59
N GLU A 137 12.44 11.39 9.65
CA GLU A 137 12.42 10.32 8.65
C GLU A 137 11.28 9.35 8.98
N VAL A 138 10.39 9.09 8.02
CA VAL A 138 9.36 8.07 8.13
C VAL A 138 9.72 6.90 7.21
N ARG A 139 9.90 5.72 7.80
CA ARG A 139 10.22 4.46 7.13
C ARG A 139 8.98 3.57 7.09
N LEU A 140 8.70 2.98 5.94
CA LEU A 140 7.48 2.18 5.69
C LEU A 140 7.75 0.68 5.52
N SER A 141 9.00 0.29 5.36
CA SER A 141 9.44 -1.00 4.85
C SER A 141 10.38 -1.72 5.82
N GLU A 142 10.28 -1.44 7.12
CA GLU A 142 11.02 -2.19 8.12
C GLU A 142 10.32 -3.51 8.41
N PHE A 143 10.92 -4.64 8.02
CA PHE A 143 10.39 -5.95 8.37
C PHE A 143 10.76 -6.29 9.81
N ASN A 144 9.76 -6.41 10.67
CA ASN A 144 9.95 -6.76 12.07
C ASN A 144 9.80 -8.27 12.25
N GLU A 145 10.90 -8.97 12.51
CA GLU A 145 10.91 -10.44 12.66
C GLU A 145 10.07 -10.94 13.84
N LEU A 146 9.92 -10.15 14.91
CA LEU A 146 9.10 -10.53 16.06
C LEU A 146 7.61 -10.56 15.69
N LEU A 147 7.19 -9.60 14.86
CA LEU A 147 5.80 -9.47 14.41
C LEU A 147 5.55 -10.24 13.10
N HIS A 148 6.61 -10.60 12.38
CA HIS A 148 6.61 -11.09 11.00
C HIS A 148 5.72 -10.25 10.10
N SER A 149 5.97 -8.95 10.11
CA SER A 149 5.22 -7.98 9.35
C SER A 149 6.05 -6.72 9.13
N PHE A 150 5.74 -5.99 8.07
CA PHE A 150 6.29 -4.66 7.86
C PHE A 150 5.69 -3.67 8.86
N VAL A 151 6.53 -2.82 9.43
CA VAL A 151 6.15 -1.77 10.38
C VAL A 151 6.59 -0.41 9.89
N LEU A 152 5.85 0.60 10.33
CA LEU A 152 6.23 2.00 10.20
C LEU A 152 7.14 2.40 11.36
N ALA A 153 8.22 3.11 11.05
CA ALA A 153 9.10 3.72 12.05
C ALA A 153 9.31 5.21 11.75
N GLU A 154 9.37 6.01 12.80
CA GLU A 154 9.66 7.45 12.72
C GLU A 154 10.94 7.74 13.49
N HIS A 155 11.90 8.37 12.81
CA HIS A 155 13.21 8.70 13.37
C HIS A 155 13.49 10.18 13.25
N GLU A 156 13.87 10.81 14.36
CA GLU A 156 14.36 12.18 14.33
C GLU A 156 15.73 12.24 13.63
N VAL A 157 15.82 13.07 12.59
CA VAL A 157 17.06 13.40 11.89
C VAL A 157 17.69 14.60 12.58
N ARG A 158 18.63 14.33 13.49
CA ARG A 158 19.34 15.35 14.28
C ARG A 158 20.32 16.15 13.43
N ASP A 159 20.71 17.35 13.87
CA ASP A 159 21.74 18.18 13.23
C ASP A 159 23.04 17.42 12.97
N SER A 160 23.45 16.55 13.90
CA SER A 160 24.62 15.69 13.74
C SER A 160 24.52 14.78 12.50
N ALA A 161 23.31 14.41 12.07
CA ALA A 161 23.11 13.63 10.85
C ALA A 161 23.41 14.46 9.60
N PHE A 162 23.05 15.74 9.57
CA PHE A 162 23.39 16.67 8.50
C PHE A 162 24.90 16.97 8.47
N GLU A 163 25.49 17.26 9.63
CA GLU A 163 26.94 17.50 9.78
C GLU A 163 27.78 16.32 9.28
N ASN A 164 27.32 15.10 9.55
CA ASN A 164 28.00 13.86 9.17
C ASN A 164 27.48 13.25 7.87
N ARG A 165 26.62 13.96 7.12
CA ARG A 165 26.17 13.58 5.79
C ARG A 165 25.54 12.17 5.74
N LEU A 166 24.72 11.84 6.75
CA LEU A 166 24.04 10.55 6.78
C LEU A 166 23.07 10.40 5.61
N CYS A 167 22.68 9.15 5.32
CA CYS A 167 21.84 8.81 4.17
C CYS A 167 20.50 8.16 4.57
N PRO A 168 19.51 8.90 5.08
CA PRO A 168 18.17 8.38 5.35
C PRO A 168 17.55 7.71 4.11
N MET A 169 16.85 6.59 4.31
CA MET A 169 16.22 5.80 3.24
C MET A 169 14.71 5.61 3.43
N GLY A 170 14.14 6.23 4.46
CA GLY A 170 12.70 6.33 4.62
C GLY A 170 12.12 7.13 3.46
N PRO A 171 11.04 6.66 2.81
CA PRO A 171 10.56 7.32 1.61
C PRO A 171 10.00 8.70 1.86
N ILE A 172 9.78 9.11 3.12
CA ILE A 172 9.26 10.43 3.49
C ILE A 172 10.24 11.11 4.46
N LEU A 173 10.60 12.36 4.16
CA LEU A 173 11.21 13.30 5.11
C LEU A 173 10.23 14.44 5.40
N VAL A 174 10.16 14.83 6.67
CA VAL A 174 9.27 15.88 7.15
C VAL A 174 10.06 16.87 7.98
N GLY A 175 9.92 18.16 7.71
CA GLY A 175 10.51 19.24 8.48
C GLY A 175 9.44 20.13 9.10
N GLU A 176 9.54 20.41 10.39
CA GLU A 176 8.71 21.40 11.09
C GLU A 176 9.55 22.63 11.40
N THR A 177 9.09 23.80 10.95
CA THR A 177 9.79 25.08 11.13
C THR A 177 9.28 25.83 12.35
N SER A 178 10.17 26.61 12.96
CA SER A 178 9.84 27.38 14.18
C SER A 178 8.78 28.47 13.97
N ASP A 179 8.54 28.89 12.73
CA ASP A 179 7.53 29.87 12.35
C ASP A 179 6.15 29.24 12.04
N GLY A 180 5.94 27.97 12.39
CA GLY A 180 4.64 27.30 12.28
C GLY A 180 4.31 26.81 10.87
N HIS A 181 5.29 26.29 10.15
CA HIS A 181 5.10 25.62 8.87
C HIS A 181 5.66 24.20 8.89
N ALA A 182 5.23 23.39 7.94
CA ALA A 182 5.78 22.05 7.74
C ALA A 182 6.05 21.77 6.26
N ILE A 183 7.15 21.07 6.01
CA ILE A 183 7.65 20.68 4.69
C ILE A 183 7.62 19.15 4.60
N LEU A 184 7.17 18.61 3.47
CA LEU A 184 7.24 17.18 3.17
C LEU A 184 7.95 16.97 1.84
N THR A 185 8.83 15.98 1.80
CA THR A 185 9.31 15.38 0.55
C THR A 185 9.14 13.88 0.63
N ALA A 186 8.70 13.24 -0.46
CA ALA A 186 8.65 11.79 -0.54
C ALA A 186 8.94 11.22 -1.93
N TYR A 187 9.20 9.91 -2.01
CA TYR A 187 9.39 9.18 -3.26
C TYR A 187 8.62 7.87 -3.31
N GLU A 188 8.05 7.56 -4.48
CA GLU A 188 7.20 6.39 -4.73
C GLU A 188 8.00 5.15 -5.09
N HIS A 189 8.81 4.75 -4.12
CA HIS A 189 9.50 3.48 -4.07
C HIS A 189 9.59 3.08 -2.59
N GLY A 190 10.39 2.09 -2.24
CA GLY A 190 10.72 1.80 -0.86
C GLY A 190 12.03 1.05 -0.75
N SER A 191 12.63 1.10 0.43
CA SER A 191 13.92 0.50 0.68
C SER A 191 13.90 -0.11 2.07
N GLN A 192 14.39 -1.34 2.20
CA GLN A 192 14.41 -2.06 3.46
C GLN A 192 15.82 -2.01 4.01
N VAL A 193 16.04 -1.41 5.18
CA VAL A 193 17.36 -1.29 5.80
C VAL A 193 18.08 -2.65 5.80
N PRO A 194 19.34 -2.77 5.31
CA PRO A 194 20.20 -1.71 4.77
C PRO A 194 20.14 -1.54 3.23
N ASP A 195 19.25 -2.23 2.52
CA ASP A 195 19.18 -2.22 1.07
C ASP A 195 18.43 -1.02 0.50
N ALA A 196 19.20 0.01 0.09
CA ALA A 196 18.70 1.24 -0.47
C ALA A 196 18.76 1.27 -2.01
N TYR A 197 17.67 1.72 -2.63
CA TYR A 197 17.59 2.03 -4.06
C TYR A 197 17.65 3.53 -4.33
N VAL A 198 17.06 4.29 -3.42
CA VAL A 198 17.02 5.75 -3.39
C VAL A 198 17.24 6.16 -1.93
N ALA A 199 18.02 7.20 -1.68
CA ALA A 199 18.26 7.71 -0.35
C ALA A 199 18.42 9.23 -0.37
N TYR A 200 18.09 9.88 0.75
CA TYR A 200 18.43 11.27 0.95
C TYR A 200 19.90 11.39 1.34
N GLN A 201 20.68 12.18 0.63
CA GLN A 201 21.99 12.62 1.03
C GLN A 201 21.84 13.92 1.83
N LEU A 202 22.03 13.85 3.14
CA LEU A 202 22.02 15.05 3.99
C LEU A 202 23.32 15.84 3.81
N GLU A 203 23.24 17.16 3.91
CA GLU A 203 24.38 18.08 3.79
C GLU A 203 24.41 19.09 4.95
N PRO A 204 25.61 19.53 5.37
CA PRO A 204 25.73 20.62 6.33
C PRO A 204 24.95 21.86 5.89
N GLY A 205 24.29 22.53 6.82
CA GLY A 205 23.37 23.65 6.52
C GLY A 205 21.92 23.22 6.30
N GLY A 206 21.56 21.98 6.65
CA GLY A 206 20.16 21.53 6.65
C GLY A 206 19.63 21.18 5.26
N HIS A 207 20.48 20.96 4.27
CA HIS A 207 20.04 20.61 2.91
C HIS A 207 19.94 19.09 2.74
N ALA A 208 18.94 18.62 2.00
CA ALA A 208 18.74 17.21 1.71
C ALA A 208 18.54 16.99 0.21
N ARG A 209 19.42 16.19 -0.40
CA ARG A 209 19.34 15.82 -1.82
C ARG A 209 18.88 14.37 -1.96
N LEU A 210 17.82 14.12 -2.71
CA LEU A 210 17.37 12.77 -3.00
C LEU A 210 18.20 12.18 -4.15
N GLU A 211 18.95 11.11 -3.89
CA GLU A 211 19.87 10.49 -4.85
C GLU A 211 19.52 9.01 -5.11
N ALA A 212 19.77 8.60 -6.36
CA ALA A 212 19.78 7.20 -6.75
C ALA A 212 20.97 6.48 -6.11
N VAL A 213 20.72 5.31 -5.52
CA VAL A 213 21.75 4.43 -4.94
C VAL A 213 22.13 3.32 -5.92
N LYS A 214 21.13 2.56 -6.41
CA LYS A 214 21.31 1.47 -7.38
C LYS A 214 20.02 1.16 -8.14
N GLY A 215 20.16 0.56 -9.32
CA GLY A 215 19.04 -0.02 -10.08
C GLY A 215 18.10 0.97 -10.78
N ASN A 216 18.30 2.28 -10.64
CA ASN A 216 17.36 3.28 -11.15
C ASN A 216 17.38 3.36 -12.69
N TYR A 217 18.51 3.02 -13.29
CA TYR A 217 18.73 2.88 -14.72
C TYR A 217 19.92 1.93 -14.95
N TYR A 218 20.12 1.45 -16.18
CA TYR A 218 21.31 0.67 -16.54
C TYR A 218 22.27 1.47 -17.43
N THR A 219 23.55 1.16 -17.35
CA THR A 219 24.58 1.79 -18.19
C THR A 219 24.27 1.55 -19.67
N GLY A 220 24.24 2.62 -20.47
CA GLY A 220 23.87 2.54 -21.88
C GLY A 220 22.37 2.56 -22.12
N GLN A 221 21.53 2.86 -21.12
CA GLN A 221 20.08 2.98 -21.31
C GLN A 221 19.76 4.13 -22.27
N PRO A 222 19.04 3.87 -23.37
CA PRO A 222 18.80 4.87 -24.38
C PRO A 222 17.74 5.90 -24.01
N ILE A 223 18.08 7.17 -24.26
CA ILE A 223 17.17 8.32 -24.14
C ILE A 223 17.05 9.09 -25.47
N GLY A 224 17.66 8.55 -26.53
CA GLY A 224 17.71 9.12 -27.87
C GLY A 224 16.90 8.33 -28.89
N GLY A 225 16.47 9.00 -29.96
CA GLY A 225 15.82 8.35 -31.10
C GLY A 225 14.38 7.92 -30.80
N GLY A 226 13.63 8.81 -30.14
CA GLY A 226 12.24 8.56 -29.71
C GLY A 226 12.11 7.80 -28.38
N ARG A 227 13.23 7.38 -27.77
CA ARG A 227 13.26 6.75 -26.44
C ARG A 227 13.37 7.80 -25.34
N GLN A 228 12.95 7.46 -24.14
CA GLN A 228 12.90 8.36 -22.99
C GLN A 228 13.20 7.60 -21.70
N TYR A 229 13.75 8.30 -20.72
CA TYR A 229 13.85 7.81 -19.35
C TYR A 229 12.87 8.59 -18.47
N GLU A 230 12.17 7.90 -17.57
CA GLU A 230 11.21 8.50 -16.65
C GLU A 230 11.53 8.07 -15.23
N THR A 231 11.60 9.03 -14.31
CA THR A 231 11.82 8.78 -12.89
C THR A 231 10.61 8.09 -12.25
N ILE A 232 10.80 7.55 -11.05
CA ILE A 232 9.68 7.29 -10.14
C ILE A 232 8.92 8.59 -9.85
N TRP A 233 7.69 8.45 -9.34
CA TRP A 233 6.96 9.57 -8.80
C TRP A 233 7.59 10.04 -7.49
N LEU A 234 7.51 11.34 -7.27
CA LEU A 234 7.99 12.09 -6.12
C LEU A 234 6.83 12.92 -5.60
N GLN A 235 6.93 13.36 -4.36
CA GLN A 235 5.88 14.14 -3.70
C GLN A 235 6.51 15.27 -2.90
N ALA A 236 5.86 16.43 -2.91
CA ALA A 236 6.30 17.59 -2.14
C ALA A 236 5.08 18.33 -1.57
N ALA A 237 5.24 18.88 -0.37
CA ALA A 237 4.25 19.77 0.23
C ALA A 237 4.94 20.83 1.10
N LEU A 238 4.32 22.01 1.15
CA LEU A 238 4.56 23.05 2.13
C LEU A 238 3.19 23.44 2.68
N ILE A 239 3.06 23.50 4.00
CA ILE A 239 1.81 23.91 4.68
C ILE A 239 2.08 24.91 5.80
N GLU A 240 1.06 25.66 6.18
CA GLU A 240 0.97 26.32 7.49
C GLU A 240 0.44 25.30 8.51
N GLY A 241 1.14 25.14 9.64
CA GLY A 241 0.85 24.14 10.67
C GLY A 241 2.05 23.27 11.03
N ASP A 242 1.77 22.26 11.85
CA ASP A 242 2.74 21.31 12.41
C ASP A 242 2.81 19.98 11.64
N GLU A 243 3.70 19.09 12.05
CA GLU A 243 3.83 17.73 11.51
C GLU A 243 2.48 16.97 11.56
N LYS A 244 1.68 17.14 12.63
CA LYS A 244 0.37 16.49 12.78
C LYS A 244 -0.61 16.96 11.70
N THR A 245 -0.60 18.24 11.37
CA THR A 245 -1.45 18.82 10.32
C THR A 245 -1.00 18.37 8.94
N LEU A 246 0.32 18.30 8.70
CA LEU A 246 0.88 17.78 7.46
C LEU A 246 0.55 16.29 7.27
N ALA A 247 0.69 15.46 8.31
CA ALA A 247 0.34 14.05 8.26
C ALA A 247 -1.15 13.82 7.91
N ARG A 248 -2.06 14.66 8.43
CA ARG A 248 -3.49 14.63 8.03
C ARG A 248 -3.69 14.90 6.54
N HIS A 249 -3.05 15.95 6.01
CA HIS A 249 -3.12 16.27 4.58
C HIS A 249 -2.52 15.16 3.72
N TYR A 250 -1.39 14.61 4.14
CA TYR A 250 -0.73 13.53 3.44
C TYR A 250 -1.57 12.24 3.43
N ARG A 251 -2.14 11.84 4.57
CA ARG A 251 -3.07 10.72 4.69
C ARG A 251 -4.27 10.89 3.75
N SER A 252 -4.87 12.09 3.74
CA SER A 252 -5.98 12.43 2.84
C SER A 252 -5.56 12.38 1.35
N PHE A 253 -4.35 12.83 1.02
CA PHE A 253 -3.79 12.71 -0.34
C PHE A 253 -3.66 11.25 -0.76
N VAL A 254 -3.14 10.37 0.11
CA VAL A 254 -3.00 8.94 -0.19
C VAL A 254 -4.38 8.28 -0.40
N LEU A 255 -5.38 8.70 0.38
CA LEU A 255 -6.75 8.19 0.28
C LEU A 255 -7.43 8.61 -1.04
N HIS A 256 -7.35 9.90 -1.39
CA HIS A 256 -8.23 10.49 -2.40
C HIS A 256 -7.54 10.91 -3.70
N ALA A 257 -6.25 11.23 -3.67
CA ALA A 257 -5.58 11.93 -4.77
C ALA A 257 -4.35 11.21 -5.35
N MET A 258 -3.75 10.28 -4.60
CA MET A 258 -2.54 9.58 -5.03
C MET A 258 -2.79 8.65 -6.22
N SER A 259 -3.93 7.96 -6.24
CA SER A 259 -4.28 6.96 -7.27
C SER A 259 -5.59 7.29 -7.98
N PRO A 260 -5.68 7.08 -9.30
CA PRO A 260 -6.96 7.09 -10.02
C PRO A 260 -7.82 5.85 -9.69
N ASN A 261 -7.23 4.77 -9.15
CA ASN A 261 -7.92 3.52 -8.89
C ASN A 261 -8.61 3.57 -7.50
N ALA A 262 -9.75 4.25 -7.44
CA ALA A 262 -10.43 4.56 -6.18
C ALA A 262 -11.09 3.35 -5.50
N GLU A 263 -11.39 2.27 -6.23
CA GLU A 263 -12.12 1.12 -5.67
C GLU A 263 -11.34 0.43 -4.53
N SER A 264 -10.01 0.36 -4.64
CA SER A 264 -9.14 -0.21 -3.60
C SER A 264 -9.08 0.62 -2.30
N ARG A 265 -9.63 1.84 -2.29
CA ARG A 265 -9.72 2.70 -1.10
C ARG A 265 -11.04 2.55 -0.36
N LYS A 266 -11.98 1.76 -0.88
CA LYS A 266 -13.28 1.56 -0.25
C LYS A 266 -13.20 0.56 0.91
N PRO A 267 -13.86 0.84 2.05
CA PRO A 267 -13.85 0.00 3.23
C PRO A 267 -14.77 -1.23 3.13
N TYR A 268 -14.53 -2.07 2.13
CA TYR A 268 -15.23 -3.36 1.99
C TYR A 268 -14.87 -4.32 3.11
N ILE A 269 -15.74 -5.27 3.42
CA ILE A 269 -15.41 -6.40 4.30
C ILE A 269 -15.04 -7.62 3.43
N TYR A 270 -13.85 -8.16 3.65
CA TYR A 270 -13.29 -9.26 2.86
C TYR A 270 -13.36 -10.57 3.63
N TYR A 271 -13.61 -11.68 2.92
CA TYR A 271 -13.35 -13.04 3.41
C TYR A 271 -12.44 -13.78 2.44
N ASN A 272 -11.51 -14.58 2.97
CA ASN A 272 -10.62 -15.42 2.19
C ASN A 272 -10.65 -16.88 2.67
N THR A 273 -10.66 -17.85 1.74
CA THR A 273 -10.80 -19.28 2.06
C THR A 273 -9.53 -19.96 2.61
N TRP A 274 -8.36 -19.29 2.54
CA TRP A 274 -7.05 -19.92 2.79
C TRP A 274 -6.89 -20.50 4.22
N ALA A 275 -7.52 -19.90 5.23
CA ALA A 275 -7.34 -20.29 6.64
C ALA A 275 -7.87 -21.68 6.86
N PHE A 276 -9.04 -21.97 6.30
CA PHE A 276 -9.58 -23.30 6.40
C PHE A 276 -8.74 -24.31 5.62
N GLN A 277 -8.24 -23.96 4.43
CA GLN A 277 -7.36 -24.85 3.65
C GLN A 277 -6.10 -25.21 4.44
N GLU A 278 -5.48 -24.23 5.08
CA GLU A 278 -4.30 -24.40 5.93
C GLU A 278 -4.62 -25.22 7.19
N ARG A 279 -5.69 -24.90 7.92
CA ARG A 279 -6.17 -25.68 9.06
C ARG A 279 -6.48 -27.12 8.66
N ASN A 280 -7.11 -27.34 7.51
CA ASN A 280 -7.47 -28.68 7.05
C ASN A 280 -6.21 -29.51 6.71
N LYS A 281 -5.20 -28.89 6.10
CA LYS A 281 -3.89 -29.50 5.87
C LYS A 281 -3.24 -29.94 7.19
N PHE A 282 -3.13 -29.02 8.13
CA PHE A 282 -2.29 -29.21 9.31
C PHE A 282 -3.00 -29.84 10.51
N TRP A 283 -4.29 -29.60 10.71
CA TRP A 283 -5.06 -30.15 11.83
C TRP A 283 -5.77 -31.46 11.48
N ASN A 284 -6.13 -31.66 10.21
CA ASN A 284 -6.90 -32.84 9.76
C ASN A 284 -6.10 -33.77 8.84
N GLY A 285 -4.82 -33.47 8.56
CA GLY A 285 -3.94 -34.30 7.73
C GLY A 285 -4.37 -34.43 6.27
N LYS A 286 -5.15 -33.47 5.75
CA LYS A 286 -5.61 -33.45 4.36
C LYS A 286 -4.59 -32.79 3.43
N THR A 287 -4.88 -32.71 2.13
CA THR A 287 -4.11 -31.86 1.21
C THR A 287 -4.66 -30.44 1.22
N TYR A 288 -3.90 -29.44 0.75
CA TYR A 288 -4.36 -28.04 0.78
C TYR A 288 -5.65 -27.84 0.00
N LEU A 289 -5.80 -28.58 -1.11
CA LEU A 289 -6.93 -28.41 -2.03
C LEU A 289 -8.09 -29.39 -1.77
N ASP A 290 -8.01 -30.25 -0.74
CA ASP A 290 -9.06 -31.26 -0.42
C ASP A 290 -10.43 -30.63 -0.13
N SER A 291 -10.43 -29.43 0.47
CA SER A 291 -11.64 -28.67 0.80
C SER A 291 -12.14 -27.78 -0.33
N MET A 292 -11.38 -27.60 -1.41
CA MET A 292 -11.73 -26.72 -2.52
C MET A 292 -12.76 -27.37 -3.44
N LYS A 293 -14.03 -27.33 -3.02
CA LYS A 293 -15.18 -27.95 -3.68
C LYS A 293 -16.33 -26.95 -3.79
N GLU A 294 -16.99 -26.93 -4.94
CA GLU A 294 -18.13 -26.05 -5.24
C GLU A 294 -19.22 -26.04 -4.16
N GLU A 295 -19.65 -27.21 -3.68
CA GLU A 295 -20.67 -27.32 -2.60
C GLU A 295 -20.26 -26.58 -1.32
N ARG A 296 -18.99 -26.73 -0.90
CA ARG A 296 -18.49 -26.05 0.28
C ARG A 296 -18.43 -24.54 0.06
N ILE A 297 -17.90 -24.10 -1.08
CA ILE A 297 -17.81 -22.67 -1.41
C ILE A 297 -19.20 -22.02 -1.42
N LEU A 298 -20.21 -22.67 -1.99
CA LEU A 298 -21.58 -22.18 -1.98
C LEU A 298 -22.15 -22.06 -0.55
N ALA A 299 -21.87 -23.04 0.32
CA ALA A 299 -22.27 -22.98 1.73
C ALA A 299 -21.55 -21.88 2.52
N GLU A 300 -20.25 -21.66 2.27
CA GLU A 300 -19.50 -20.57 2.89
C GLU A 300 -20.03 -19.20 2.44
N ILE A 301 -20.46 -19.06 1.18
CA ILE A 301 -21.07 -17.84 0.66
C ILE A 301 -22.37 -17.50 1.42
N ASP A 302 -23.20 -18.49 1.76
CA ASP A 302 -24.41 -18.27 2.56
C ASP A 302 -24.09 -17.73 3.95
N VAL A 303 -23.06 -18.27 4.62
CA VAL A 303 -22.61 -17.77 5.92
C VAL A 303 -21.99 -16.38 5.79
N ALA A 304 -21.15 -16.17 4.79
CA ALA A 304 -20.50 -14.89 4.53
C ALA A 304 -21.52 -13.76 4.32
N HIS A 305 -22.59 -14.04 3.55
CA HIS A 305 -23.67 -13.10 3.33
C HIS A 305 -24.38 -12.73 4.65
N ARG A 306 -24.68 -13.72 5.50
CA ARG A 306 -25.31 -13.50 6.82
C ARG A 306 -24.42 -12.66 7.76
N MET A 307 -23.10 -12.78 7.66
CA MET A 307 -22.15 -11.95 8.40
C MET A 307 -21.99 -10.54 7.81
N GLY A 308 -22.49 -10.28 6.61
CA GLY A 308 -22.34 -8.99 5.93
C GLY A 308 -20.98 -8.81 5.24
N ILE A 309 -20.29 -9.88 4.85
CA ILE A 309 -19.12 -9.81 3.97
C ILE A 309 -19.53 -9.24 2.59
N GLU A 310 -18.61 -8.56 1.92
CA GLU A 310 -18.86 -7.90 0.63
C GLU A 310 -17.94 -8.39 -0.49
N VAL A 311 -16.76 -8.95 -0.14
CA VAL A 311 -15.82 -9.53 -1.10
C VAL A 311 -15.47 -10.94 -0.65
N PHE A 312 -15.82 -11.94 -1.46
CA PHE A 312 -15.53 -13.34 -1.19
C PHE A 312 -14.37 -13.80 -2.06
N VAL A 313 -13.24 -14.11 -1.44
CA VAL A 313 -12.00 -14.47 -2.13
C VAL A 313 -11.79 -15.98 -2.07
N ILE A 314 -11.87 -16.63 -3.23
CA ILE A 314 -11.46 -18.02 -3.37
C ILE A 314 -9.95 -18.03 -3.57
N ASP A 315 -9.25 -18.55 -2.56
CA ASP A 315 -7.79 -18.65 -2.60
C ASP A 315 -7.32 -19.80 -3.51
N THR A 316 -6.06 -20.20 -3.42
CA THR A 316 -5.45 -21.17 -4.34
C THR A 316 -6.27 -22.46 -4.51
N GLY A 317 -6.35 -22.94 -5.75
CA GLY A 317 -7.08 -24.17 -6.12
C GLY A 317 -8.33 -23.95 -6.98
N TRP A 318 -8.78 -22.72 -7.21
CA TRP A 318 -9.89 -22.44 -8.13
C TRP A 318 -9.55 -22.76 -9.61
N TYR A 319 -8.27 -22.80 -9.93
CA TYR A 319 -7.73 -22.94 -11.28
C TYR A 319 -7.16 -24.34 -11.60
N VAL A 320 -7.00 -24.66 -12.89
CA VAL A 320 -6.37 -25.91 -13.35
C VAL A 320 -4.86 -25.85 -13.21
N LYS A 321 -4.24 -24.78 -13.73
CA LYS A 321 -2.79 -24.55 -13.72
C LYS A 321 -2.46 -23.06 -13.67
N THR A 322 -1.27 -22.74 -13.17
CA THR A 322 -0.74 -21.37 -13.17
C THR A 322 -0.47 -20.90 -14.60
N GLY A 323 -0.52 -19.59 -14.82
CA GLY A 323 -0.38 -18.99 -16.14
C GLY A 323 -1.72 -18.85 -16.86
N ASP A 324 -2.39 -19.96 -17.20
CA ASP A 324 -3.65 -19.92 -17.98
C ASP A 324 -4.90 -19.60 -17.13
N TRP A 325 -4.80 -19.77 -15.80
CA TRP A 325 -5.84 -19.41 -14.80
C TRP A 325 -7.29 -19.82 -15.17
N GLU A 326 -7.45 -20.95 -15.84
CA GLU A 326 -8.78 -21.48 -16.18
C GLU A 326 -9.42 -22.15 -14.96
N ALA A 327 -10.71 -21.91 -14.73
CA ALA A 327 -11.45 -22.54 -13.64
C ALA A 327 -11.39 -24.08 -13.72
N ASN A 328 -11.10 -24.71 -12.58
CA ASN A 328 -10.98 -26.17 -12.51
C ASN A 328 -12.36 -26.84 -12.52
N ARG A 329 -12.77 -27.37 -13.68
CA ARG A 329 -14.07 -28.04 -13.85
C ARG A 329 -14.28 -29.32 -13.04
N GLN A 330 -13.24 -29.90 -12.46
CA GLN A 330 -13.40 -31.02 -11.53
C GLN A 330 -13.82 -30.54 -10.14
N ARG A 331 -13.41 -29.32 -9.76
CA ARG A 331 -13.78 -28.68 -8.48
C ARG A 331 -15.03 -27.81 -8.59
N PHE A 332 -15.23 -27.19 -9.75
CA PHE A 332 -16.31 -26.26 -10.10
C PHE A 332 -16.92 -26.63 -11.45
N SER A 333 -17.93 -27.48 -11.43
CA SER A 333 -18.43 -28.21 -12.61
C SER A 333 -18.79 -27.30 -13.79
N ASP A 334 -19.34 -26.12 -13.51
CA ASP A 334 -19.75 -25.14 -14.51
C ASP A 334 -18.71 -24.06 -14.81
N GLY A 335 -17.56 -24.07 -14.12
CA GLY A 335 -16.50 -23.08 -14.28
C GLY A 335 -16.74 -21.80 -13.47
N LEU A 336 -17.19 -21.92 -12.22
CA LEU A 336 -17.50 -20.84 -11.26
C LEU A 336 -18.78 -20.04 -11.57
N LYS A 337 -19.59 -20.50 -12.52
CA LYS A 337 -20.82 -19.78 -12.89
C LYS A 337 -21.82 -19.77 -11.73
N SER A 338 -22.10 -20.92 -11.12
CA SER A 338 -23.00 -21.02 -9.96
C SER A 338 -22.48 -20.22 -8.77
N VAL A 339 -21.17 -20.21 -8.57
CA VAL A 339 -20.51 -19.41 -7.52
C VAL A 339 -20.73 -17.91 -7.77
N LYS A 340 -20.49 -17.44 -9.01
CA LYS A 340 -20.70 -16.04 -9.38
C LYS A 340 -22.17 -15.62 -9.25
N GLU A 341 -23.09 -16.42 -9.77
CA GLU A 341 -24.54 -16.16 -9.65
C GLU A 341 -24.98 -16.08 -8.18
N LYS A 342 -24.44 -16.95 -7.33
CA LYS A 342 -24.71 -16.92 -5.89
C LYS A 342 -24.18 -15.64 -5.24
N LEU A 343 -22.93 -15.27 -5.51
CA LEU A 343 -22.33 -14.03 -5.00
C LEU A 343 -23.14 -12.80 -5.44
N ASP A 344 -23.56 -12.73 -6.70
CA ASP A 344 -24.39 -11.65 -7.23
C ASP A 344 -25.74 -11.58 -6.52
N SER A 345 -26.39 -12.73 -6.26
CA SER A 345 -27.65 -12.78 -5.52
C SER A 345 -27.53 -12.27 -4.08
N CYS A 346 -26.32 -12.30 -3.53
CA CYS A 346 -25.97 -11.80 -2.19
C CYS A 346 -25.37 -10.39 -2.22
N GLY A 347 -25.19 -9.77 -3.38
CA GLY A 347 -24.52 -8.48 -3.54
C GLY A 347 -23.02 -8.49 -3.19
N MET A 348 -22.36 -9.65 -3.30
CA MET A 348 -20.93 -9.80 -3.01
C MET A 348 -20.09 -9.88 -4.29
N LYS A 349 -18.87 -9.37 -4.22
CA LYS A 349 -17.88 -9.44 -5.31
C LYS A 349 -17.14 -10.78 -5.29
N LEU A 350 -16.84 -11.31 -6.48
CA LEU A 350 -15.93 -12.45 -6.64
C LEU A 350 -14.48 -11.98 -6.61
N GLY A 351 -13.70 -12.58 -5.71
CA GLY A 351 -12.25 -12.44 -5.64
C GLY A 351 -11.53 -13.74 -5.89
N LEU A 352 -10.36 -13.67 -6.54
CA LEU A 352 -9.53 -14.84 -6.87
C LEU A 352 -8.05 -14.58 -6.52
N TRP A 353 -7.36 -15.64 -6.11
CA TRP A 353 -5.91 -15.63 -5.85
C TRP A 353 -5.09 -15.90 -7.12
N PHE A 354 -3.92 -15.27 -7.22
CA PHE A 354 -2.95 -15.41 -8.30
C PHE A 354 -1.51 -15.40 -7.77
N ASP A 355 -0.63 -16.17 -8.39
CA ASP A 355 0.83 -15.99 -8.34
C ASP A 355 1.26 -15.40 -9.70
N PRO A 356 1.41 -14.08 -9.81
CA PRO A 356 1.69 -13.41 -11.08
C PRO A 356 3.01 -13.82 -11.71
N LEU A 357 3.90 -14.49 -10.98
CA LEU A 357 5.17 -14.96 -11.51
C LEU A 357 5.08 -16.40 -12.00
N ALA A 358 3.97 -17.12 -11.88
CA ALA A 358 3.92 -18.54 -12.18
C ALA A 358 3.24 -18.87 -13.52
N ALA A 359 3.91 -19.71 -14.32
CA ALA A 359 3.30 -20.33 -15.51
C ALA A 359 3.62 -21.83 -15.58
N GLY A 360 2.59 -22.67 -15.65
CA GLY A 360 2.72 -24.13 -15.70
C GLY A 360 3.46 -24.59 -16.96
N ILE A 361 4.23 -25.68 -16.87
CA ILE A 361 5.01 -26.22 -17.99
C ILE A 361 4.15 -26.57 -19.22
N THR A 362 2.87 -26.85 -19.02
CA THR A 362 1.91 -27.16 -20.08
C THR A 362 0.92 -26.02 -20.37
N SER A 363 1.15 -24.81 -19.85
CA SER A 363 0.29 -23.64 -20.07
C SER A 363 0.52 -23.02 -21.45
N ARG A 364 -0.53 -22.46 -22.05
CA ARG A 364 -0.43 -21.71 -23.32
C ARG A 364 0.37 -20.43 -23.14
N ILE A 365 0.17 -19.77 -22.00
CA ILE A 365 0.89 -18.54 -21.67
C ILE A 365 2.40 -18.77 -21.63
N LEU A 366 2.87 -19.90 -21.07
CA LEU A 366 4.30 -20.24 -21.12
C LEU A 366 4.80 -20.42 -22.55
N GLN A 367 4.09 -21.18 -23.39
CA GLN A 367 4.50 -21.44 -24.79
C GLN A 367 4.67 -20.14 -25.60
N GLY A 368 3.85 -19.13 -25.32
CA GLY A 368 3.96 -17.81 -25.95
C GLY A 368 4.97 -16.86 -25.29
N SER A 369 5.53 -17.21 -24.14
CA SER A 369 6.35 -16.32 -23.30
C SER A 369 7.61 -16.99 -22.73
N GLU A 370 8.13 -18.06 -23.33
CA GLU A 370 9.33 -18.77 -22.83
C GLU A 370 10.58 -17.89 -22.73
N SER A 371 10.66 -16.82 -23.53
CA SER A 371 11.71 -15.81 -23.46
C SER A 371 11.66 -15.01 -22.16
N SER A 372 10.51 -14.94 -21.50
CA SER A 372 10.28 -14.21 -20.25
C SER A 372 10.46 -15.06 -18.98
N ILE A 373 10.91 -16.31 -19.11
CA ILE A 373 11.32 -17.12 -17.95
C ILE A 373 12.47 -16.40 -17.26
N ILE A 374 12.37 -16.25 -15.95
CA ILE A 374 13.43 -15.66 -15.12
C ILE A 374 14.72 -16.49 -15.23
N SER A 375 15.84 -15.81 -15.41
CA SER A 375 17.17 -16.39 -15.29
C SER A 375 18.03 -15.59 -14.32
N TRP A 376 18.99 -16.28 -13.69
CA TRP A 376 20.01 -15.68 -12.83
C TRP A 376 21.38 -16.14 -13.30
N GLN A 377 22.27 -15.20 -13.61
CA GLN A 377 23.62 -15.48 -14.12
C GLN A 377 23.61 -16.47 -15.31
N GLY A 378 22.69 -16.22 -16.26
CA GLY A 378 22.51 -17.03 -17.46
C GLY A 378 21.88 -18.41 -17.23
N ARG A 379 21.44 -18.73 -16.01
CA ARG A 379 20.75 -20.00 -15.70
C ARG A 379 19.28 -19.75 -15.43
N LYS A 380 18.42 -20.37 -16.24
CA LYS A 380 16.97 -20.36 -15.99
C LYS A 380 16.65 -21.13 -14.71
N ASN A 381 15.64 -20.65 -13.98
CA ASN A 381 15.14 -21.38 -12.83
C ASN A 381 14.48 -22.70 -13.26
N GLU A 382 14.75 -23.77 -12.53
CA GLU A 382 14.06 -25.05 -12.72
C GLU A 382 12.60 -24.95 -12.29
N PRO A 383 11.66 -25.56 -13.04
CA PRO A 383 10.25 -25.47 -12.71
C PRO A 383 9.93 -26.30 -11.46
N ARG A 384 9.08 -25.75 -10.58
CA ARG A 384 8.69 -26.37 -9.31
C ARG A 384 7.18 -26.54 -9.25
N GLU A 385 6.73 -27.55 -8.52
CA GLU A 385 5.30 -27.74 -8.28
C GLU A 385 4.75 -26.56 -7.48
N ILE A 386 3.63 -26.00 -7.94
CA ILE A 386 2.91 -24.91 -7.25
C ILE A 386 1.53 -25.43 -6.87
N TRP A 387 1.23 -25.39 -5.57
CA TRP A 387 -0.09 -25.70 -4.99
C TRP A 387 -0.77 -26.96 -5.53
N GLU A 388 -0.07 -28.10 -5.57
CA GLU A 388 -0.68 -29.39 -5.95
C GLU A 388 -1.29 -29.39 -7.37
N THR A 389 -0.83 -28.48 -8.25
CA THR A 389 -1.27 -28.39 -9.65
C THR A 389 -0.25 -29.04 -10.59
N GLU A 390 0.72 -28.28 -11.09
CA GLU A 390 1.81 -28.79 -11.92
C GLU A 390 3.12 -28.04 -11.65
N LYS A 391 4.21 -28.58 -12.21
CA LYS A 391 5.49 -27.86 -12.24
C LYS A 391 5.32 -26.57 -13.07
N SER A 392 5.84 -25.48 -12.55
CA SER A 392 5.68 -24.14 -13.13
C SER A 392 7.02 -23.40 -13.15
N TYR A 393 7.27 -22.64 -14.21
CA TYR A 393 8.37 -21.70 -14.28
C TYR A 393 8.02 -20.40 -13.58
N LYS A 394 9.05 -19.69 -13.11
CA LYS A 394 8.93 -18.29 -12.68
C LYS A 394 9.15 -17.34 -13.86
N MET A 395 8.25 -16.40 -14.03
CA MET A 395 8.15 -15.45 -15.14
C MET A 395 8.53 -14.05 -14.68
N CYS A 396 9.18 -13.28 -15.55
CA CYS A 396 9.65 -11.93 -15.24
C CYS A 396 8.55 -10.91 -15.54
N LEU A 397 8.05 -10.19 -14.53
CA LEU A 397 7.11 -9.07 -14.78
C LEU A 397 7.82 -7.82 -15.34
N VAL A 398 9.15 -7.78 -15.32
CA VAL A 398 9.94 -6.71 -15.94
C VAL A 398 10.37 -7.13 -17.36
N SER A 399 9.50 -7.85 -18.07
CA SER A 399 9.60 -8.20 -19.48
C SER A 399 8.24 -8.00 -20.18
N GLU A 400 8.13 -8.41 -21.44
CA GLU A 400 6.86 -8.45 -22.19
C GLU A 400 5.76 -9.28 -21.50
N TYR A 401 6.11 -10.20 -20.59
CA TYR A 401 5.15 -11.04 -19.89
C TYR A 401 4.14 -10.26 -19.03
N LYS A 402 4.49 -9.04 -18.57
CA LYS A 402 3.53 -8.20 -17.85
C LYS A 402 2.26 -7.93 -18.66
N GLU A 403 2.40 -7.74 -19.97
CA GLU A 403 1.26 -7.46 -20.85
C GLU A 403 0.40 -8.70 -21.02
N VAL A 404 1.03 -9.87 -21.14
CA VAL A 404 0.35 -11.17 -21.23
C VAL A 404 -0.44 -11.45 -19.95
N PHE A 405 0.15 -11.21 -18.78
CA PHE A 405 -0.55 -11.38 -17.51
C PHE A 405 -1.69 -10.37 -17.34
N ALA A 406 -1.51 -9.11 -17.74
CA ALA A 406 -2.59 -8.12 -17.72
C ALA A 406 -3.77 -8.52 -18.63
N ASP A 407 -3.49 -9.02 -19.84
CA ASP A 407 -4.52 -9.53 -20.76
C ASP A 407 -5.29 -10.71 -20.17
N GLU A 408 -4.59 -11.57 -19.44
CA GLU A 408 -5.19 -12.71 -18.76
C GLU A 408 -6.12 -12.28 -17.62
N LEU A 409 -5.74 -11.29 -16.81
CA LEU A 409 -6.66 -10.71 -15.81
C LEU A 409 -7.88 -10.08 -16.46
N ILE A 410 -7.71 -9.32 -17.55
CA ILE A 410 -8.80 -8.71 -18.31
C ILE A 410 -9.74 -9.76 -18.92
N ARG A 411 -9.18 -10.89 -19.39
CA ARG A 411 -9.97 -12.03 -19.88
C ARG A 411 -10.86 -12.58 -18.77
N LEU A 412 -10.31 -12.80 -17.57
CA LEU A 412 -11.07 -13.31 -16.44
C LEU A 412 -12.15 -12.34 -15.94
N VAL A 413 -11.91 -11.03 -15.99
CA VAL A 413 -12.99 -10.03 -15.75
C VAL A 413 -14.15 -10.29 -16.70
N ARG A 414 -13.89 -10.47 -18.00
CA ARG A 414 -14.93 -10.66 -19.02
C ARG A 414 -15.65 -12.00 -18.92
N GLU A 415 -14.92 -13.06 -18.57
CA GLU A 415 -15.46 -14.41 -18.55
C GLU A 415 -16.12 -14.80 -17.22
N LEU A 416 -15.53 -14.39 -16.09
CA LEU A 416 -15.96 -14.80 -14.75
C LEU A 416 -16.57 -13.65 -13.95
N GLY A 417 -16.40 -12.39 -14.37
CA GLY A 417 -16.83 -11.23 -13.61
C GLY A 417 -16.07 -11.06 -12.29
N VAL A 418 -14.81 -11.52 -12.22
CA VAL A 418 -13.93 -11.28 -11.08
C VAL A 418 -13.58 -9.80 -11.00
N THR A 419 -13.63 -9.23 -9.79
CA THR A 419 -13.29 -7.82 -9.54
C THR A 419 -12.31 -7.65 -8.39
N TYR A 420 -11.89 -8.73 -7.74
CA TYR A 420 -10.84 -8.69 -6.72
C TYR A 420 -9.73 -9.69 -7.05
N PHE A 421 -8.48 -9.24 -6.96
CA PHE A 421 -7.29 -9.99 -7.33
C PHE A 421 -6.30 -9.96 -6.18
N LYS A 422 -6.13 -11.09 -5.49
CA LYS A 422 -5.06 -11.27 -4.50
C LYS A 422 -3.81 -11.75 -5.22
N TRP A 423 -2.76 -10.94 -5.23
CA TRP A 423 -1.46 -11.28 -5.81
C TRP A 423 -0.50 -11.73 -4.73
N ASP A 424 0.13 -12.87 -4.95
CA ASP A 424 1.01 -13.53 -4.00
C ASP A 424 2.34 -13.90 -4.64
N ALA A 425 3.32 -14.29 -3.82
CA ALA A 425 4.59 -14.86 -4.23
C ALA A 425 5.46 -13.98 -5.16
N ILE A 426 5.26 -12.66 -5.14
CA ILE A 426 6.12 -11.69 -5.83
C ILE A 426 7.26 -11.25 -4.90
N GLY A 427 8.49 -11.66 -5.20
CA GLY A 427 9.69 -11.15 -4.52
C GLY A 427 10.20 -9.87 -5.19
N GLN A 428 10.91 -9.03 -4.44
CA GLN A 428 11.57 -7.86 -5.02
C GLN A 428 12.71 -8.27 -5.97
N TYR A 429 13.39 -9.39 -5.70
CA TYR A 429 14.51 -9.90 -6.51
C TYR A 429 14.11 -11.18 -7.24
N GLY A 430 14.80 -11.47 -8.35
CA GLY A 430 14.59 -12.74 -9.03
C GLY A 430 15.29 -12.89 -10.36
N CYS A 431 15.47 -11.81 -11.14
CA CYS A 431 15.93 -11.90 -12.51
C CYS A 431 17.17 -11.07 -12.81
N SER A 432 18.11 -11.64 -13.57
CA SER A 432 19.25 -10.95 -14.19
C SER A 432 19.37 -11.27 -15.69
N ASP A 433 18.27 -11.65 -16.36
CA ASP A 433 18.27 -11.98 -17.79
C ASP A 433 18.59 -10.75 -18.67
N PRO A 434 19.54 -10.84 -19.62
CA PRO A 434 19.90 -9.72 -20.50
C PRO A 434 18.92 -9.46 -21.66
N SER A 435 17.91 -10.31 -21.86
CA SER A 435 16.90 -10.14 -22.90
C SER A 435 15.62 -9.46 -22.41
N HIS A 436 15.55 -9.12 -21.11
CA HIS A 436 14.38 -8.50 -20.47
C HIS A 436 14.54 -6.97 -20.33
N HIS A 437 13.54 -6.27 -19.78
CA HIS A 437 13.50 -4.80 -19.77
C HIS A 437 14.27 -4.15 -18.61
N HIS A 438 15.31 -4.82 -18.12
CA HIS A 438 16.13 -4.38 -16.99
C HIS A 438 17.63 -4.46 -17.27
N GLY A 439 18.03 -4.29 -18.53
CA GLY A 439 19.42 -4.20 -18.98
C GLY A 439 19.71 -5.14 -20.15
N THR A 440 20.97 -5.20 -20.57
CA THR A 440 21.42 -5.94 -21.76
C THR A 440 22.62 -6.83 -21.44
N GLU A 441 23.09 -7.61 -22.41
CA GLU A 441 24.32 -8.42 -22.28
C GLU A 441 25.57 -7.58 -21.96
N ALA A 442 25.57 -6.28 -22.30
CA ALA A 442 26.67 -5.38 -22.00
C ALA A 442 26.75 -4.99 -20.52
N ASN A 443 25.67 -5.21 -19.75
CA ASN A 443 25.60 -4.90 -18.33
C ASN A 443 26.09 -6.09 -17.49
N SER A 444 26.46 -5.85 -16.23
CA SER A 444 26.75 -6.96 -15.31
C SER A 444 25.46 -7.67 -14.88
N ASP A 445 25.55 -8.91 -14.38
CA ASP A 445 24.41 -9.59 -13.78
C ASP A 445 23.83 -8.81 -12.59
N GLU A 446 24.70 -8.24 -11.76
CA GLU A 446 24.31 -7.42 -10.60
C GLU A 446 23.54 -6.17 -11.02
N GLU A 447 24.01 -5.43 -12.03
CA GLU A 447 23.30 -4.25 -12.52
C GLU A 447 21.92 -4.60 -13.07
N ARG A 448 21.81 -5.73 -13.80
CA ARG A 448 20.51 -6.21 -14.29
C ARG A 448 19.57 -6.61 -13.17
N ALA A 449 20.09 -7.27 -12.14
CA ALA A 449 19.33 -7.67 -10.97
C ALA A 449 18.81 -6.48 -10.16
N ASP A 450 19.65 -5.47 -9.93
CA ASP A 450 19.25 -4.25 -9.26
C ASP A 450 18.21 -3.48 -10.08
N CYS A 451 18.35 -3.41 -11.42
CA CYS A 451 17.35 -2.78 -12.29
C CYS A 451 16.02 -3.52 -12.29
N TYR A 452 16.03 -4.86 -12.27
CA TYR A 452 14.82 -5.67 -12.09
C TYR A 452 14.13 -5.32 -10.77
N ALA A 453 14.89 -5.35 -9.69
CA ALA A 453 14.39 -5.16 -8.34
C ALA A 453 13.90 -3.73 -8.06
N PHE A 454 14.47 -2.75 -8.75
CA PHE A 454 13.94 -1.39 -8.77
C PHE A 454 12.62 -1.30 -9.54
N SER A 455 12.54 -1.97 -10.69
CA SER A 455 11.45 -1.81 -11.67
C SER A 455 10.19 -2.64 -11.37
N ILE A 456 10.28 -3.68 -10.53
CA ILE A 456 9.17 -4.61 -10.25
C ILE A 456 7.91 -3.89 -9.75
N GLY A 457 8.05 -2.89 -8.89
CA GLY A 457 6.93 -2.09 -8.38
C GLY A 457 6.17 -1.33 -9.46
N ARG A 458 6.91 -0.78 -10.42
CA ARG A 458 6.35 -0.08 -11.58
C ARG A 458 5.65 -1.07 -12.52
N ALA A 459 6.27 -2.22 -12.78
CA ALA A 459 5.66 -3.27 -13.60
C ALA A 459 4.32 -3.74 -13.01
N MET A 460 4.27 -3.95 -11.69
CA MET A 460 3.02 -4.27 -10.98
C MET A 460 1.97 -3.16 -11.14
N SER A 461 2.37 -1.89 -10.95
CA SER A 461 1.45 -0.75 -11.06
C SER A 461 0.91 -0.58 -12.49
N ASP A 462 1.74 -0.77 -13.52
CA ASP A 462 1.33 -0.73 -14.93
C ASP A 462 0.24 -1.78 -15.23
N ILE A 463 0.38 -3.00 -14.70
CA ILE A 463 -0.61 -4.08 -14.86
C ILE A 463 -1.93 -3.70 -14.18
N VAL A 464 -1.87 -3.17 -12.96
CA VAL A 464 -3.08 -2.73 -12.21
C VAL A 464 -3.77 -1.60 -12.94
N ASP A 465 -3.05 -0.57 -13.38
CA ASP A 465 -3.61 0.57 -14.10
C ASP A 465 -4.26 0.14 -15.43
N ARG A 466 -3.63 -0.79 -16.16
CA ARG A 466 -4.21 -1.37 -17.38
C ARG A 466 -5.49 -2.15 -17.08
N LEU A 467 -5.51 -2.97 -16.03
CA LEU A 467 -6.71 -3.68 -15.59
C LEU A 467 -7.83 -2.72 -15.20
N CYS A 468 -7.53 -1.70 -14.38
CA CYS A 468 -8.49 -0.71 -13.91
C CYS A 468 -9.05 0.17 -15.05
N SER A 469 -8.28 0.39 -16.12
CA SER A 469 -8.77 1.10 -17.31
C SER A 469 -9.91 0.36 -18.03
N VAL A 470 -9.98 -0.97 -17.88
CA VAL A 470 -11.05 -1.82 -18.44
C VAL A 470 -12.11 -2.15 -17.39
N CYS A 471 -11.70 -2.32 -16.13
CA CYS A 471 -12.55 -2.64 -14.99
C CYS A 471 -12.27 -1.67 -13.83
N PRO A 472 -12.93 -0.49 -13.79
CA PRO A 472 -12.72 0.49 -12.72
C PRO A 472 -13.07 -0.03 -11.31
N GLU A 473 -13.86 -1.11 -11.24
CA GLU A 473 -14.21 -1.82 -10.00
C GLU A 473 -13.17 -2.87 -9.57
N ALA A 474 -12.06 -3.01 -10.30
CA ALA A 474 -10.99 -3.94 -9.93
C ALA A 474 -10.25 -3.47 -8.67
N ILE A 475 -10.08 -4.39 -7.73
CA ILE A 475 -9.27 -4.21 -6.52
C ILE A 475 -8.11 -5.20 -6.60
N VAL A 476 -6.88 -4.69 -6.49
CA VAL A 476 -5.68 -5.52 -6.46
C VAL A 476 -4.97 -5.34 -5.13
N ASP A 477 -4.83 -6.47 -4.42
CA ASP A 477 -4.14 -6.57 -3.14
C ASP A 477 -2.84 -7.35 -3.35
N PHE A 478 -1.71 -6.76 -2.98
CA PHE A 478 -0.40 -7.40 -3.04
C PHE A 478 -0.01 -7.94 -1.67
N ASP A 479 0.16 -9.26 -1.58
CA ASP A 479 0.61 -9.97 -0.38
C ASP A 479 2.08 -9.65 -0.07
N ILE A 480 2.27 -9.01 1.08
CA ILE A 480 3.58 -8.61 1.61
C ILE A 480 3.82 -9.22 2.99
N THR A 481 3.25 -10.40 3.26
CA THR A 481 3.35 -11.03 4.57
C THR A 481 4.78 -11.40 4.95
N GLU A 482 5.61 -11.81 4.00
CA GLU A 482 7.02 -12.17 4.23
C GLU A 482 8.00 -11.01 3.93
N GLY A 483 9.23 -11.12 4.43
CA GLY A 483 10.30 -10.19 4.09
C GLY A 483 10.72 -10.24 2.61
N HIS A 484 11.57 -9.28 2.18
CA HIS A 484 12.09 -9.18 0.81
C HIS A 484 11.03 -8.91 -0.28
N ARG A 485 9.90 -8.34 0.12
CA ARG A 485 8.82 -7.88 -0.76
C ARG A 485 9.05 -6.42 -1.17
N TYR A 486 8.46 -6.01 -2.27
CA TYR A 486 8.46 -4.61 -2.70
C TYR A 486 7.49 -3.78 -1.85
N VAL A 487 8.00 -3.16 -0.78
CA VAL A 487 7.19 -2.37 0.16
C VAL A 487 7.64 -0.93 0.16
N GLY A 488 6.69 0.00 0.02
CA GLY A 488 6.93 1.44 -0.01
C GLY A 488 5.70 2.19 -0.51
N LEU A 489 5.90 3.40 -1.02
CA LEU A 489 4.79 4.20 -1.57
C LEU A 489 4.44 3.79 -3.01
N GLY A 490 5.34 3.10 -3.72
CA GLY A 490 5.19 2.80 -5.15
C GLY A 490 3.90 2.06 -5.50
N PHE A 491 3.65 0.90 -4.88
CA PHE A 491 2.49 0.07 -5.24
C PHE A 491 1.15 0.66 -4.75
N LEU A 492 1.16 1.45 -3.67
CA LEU A 492 -0.02 2.17 -3.17
C LEU A 492 -0.58 3.19 -4.18
N SER A 493 0.22 3.56 -5.19
CA SER A 493 -0.24 4.43 -6.27
C SER A 493 -1.25 3.78 -7.21
N SER A 494 -1.41 2.45 -7.17
CA SER A 494 -2.35 1.71 -8.02
C SER A 494 -3.20 0.70 -7.25
N GLY A 495 -2.65 0.02 -6.24
CA GLY A 495 -3.33 -1.02 -5.47
C GLY A 495 -3.31 -0.76 -3.97
N LYS A 496 -3.42 -1.84 -3.19
CA LYS A 496 -3.27 -1.85 -1.73
C LYS A 496 -2.49 -3.07 -1.26
N TYR A 497 -2.05 -3.06 -0.01
CA TYR A 497 -1.30 -4.16 0.56
C TYR A 497 -2.20 -5.13 1.31
N PHE A 498 -1.87 -6.41 1.18
CA PHE A 498 -2.29 -7.47 2.07
C PHE A 498 -1.10 -7.76 2.99
N LEU A 499 -1.23 -7.43 4.27
CA LEU A 499 -0.07 -7.27 5.15
C LEU A 499 0.24 -8.49 6.03
N ILE A 500 -0.79 -9.23 6.45
CA ILE A 500 -0.63 -10.39 7.33
C ILE A 500 -1.65 -11.47 6.93
N ASN A 501 -1.17 -12.59 6.39
CA ASN A 501 -1.93 -13.86 6.34
C ASN A 501 -1.51 -14.74 7.54
N ASN A 502 -0.22 -15.08 7.56
CA ASN A 502 0.48 -16.00 8.44
C ASN A 502 1.66 -15.24 9.05
N GLY A 503 1.72 -15.05 10.36
CA GLY A 503 2.87 -14.39 10.98
C GLY A 503 3.95 -15.38 11.40
N PRO A 504 4.79 -15.06 12.41
CA PRO A 504 5.95 -15.89 12.74
C PRO A 504 5.62 -17.38 12.87
N TYR A 505 6.40 -18.22 12.19
CA TYR A 505 6.43 -19.68 12.39
C TYR A 505 7.10 -20.05 13.73
N TYR A 506 6.80 -19.30 14.80
CA TYR A 506 7.36 -19.47 16.13
C TYR A 506 6.29 -19.91 17.13
N HIS A 507 6.73 -20.67 18.13
CA HIS A 507 5.97 -20.95 19.35
C HIS A 507 6.07 -19.72 20.27
N ASN A 508 4.98 -18.97 20.49
CA ASN A 508 5.01 -17.87 21.46
C ASN A 508 3.61 -17.57 22.03
N TYR A 509 3.59 -16.87 23.17
CA TYR A 509 2.41 -16.43 23.93
C TYR A 509 1.58 -17.56 24.57
N ASP A 510 0.28 -17.33 24.72
CA ASP A 510 -0.69 -18.11 25.48
C ASP A 510 -1.25 -19.35 24.75
N ILE A 511 -0.62 -19.75 23.63
CA ILE A 511 -1.12 -20.84 22.79
C ILE A 511 -0.85 -22.18 23.47
N PRO A 512 -1.87 -23.05 23.66
CA PRO A 512 -1.66 -24.41 24.13
C PRO A 512 -0.68 -25.14 23.22
N CYS A 513 0.30 -25.84 23.80
CA CYS A 513 1.34 -26.57 23.07
C CYS A 513 1.10 -28.09 23.11
N PRO A 514 0.13 -28.65 22.37
CA PRO A 514 0.02 -30.10 22.22
C PRO A 514 1.18 -30.63 21.35
N GLU A 515 1.78 -31.75 21.77
CA GLU A 515 2.96 -32.37 21.13
C GLU A 515 2.71 -32.80 19.65
N ASP A 516 1.44 -32.89 19.23
CA ASP A 516 1.04 -33.55 17.97
C ASP A 516 0.35 -32.62 16.95
N LYS A 517 0.24 -31.31 17.20
CA LYS A 517 -0.42 -30.37 16.28
C LYS A 517 0.54 -29.28 15.80
N TRP A 518 0.38 -28.90 14.54
CA TRP A 518 1.02 -27.69 14.02
C TRP A 518 0.44 -26.46 14.73
N ILE A 519 1.33 -25.65 15.31
CA ILE A 519 0.97 -24.45 16.07
C ILE A 519 1.57 -23.25 15.34
N ASN A 520 0.69 -22.47 14.72
CA ASN A 520 1.00 -21.14 14.24
C ASN A 520 0.03 -20.18 14.95
N ILE A 521 0.58 -19.16 15.61
CA ILE A 521 -0.19 -18.14 16.34
C ILE A 521 -1.24 -17.43 15.49
N PHE A 522 -1.09 -17.48 14.17
CA PHE A 522 -2.02 -16.87 13.23
C PHE A 522 -3.19 -17.79 12.86
N VAL A 523 -3.11 -19.12 13.02
CA VAL A 523 -4.27 -19.98 12.75
C VAL A 523 -5.07 -20.36 13.97
N TYR A 524 -4.52 -20.13 15.17
CA TYR A 524 -5.14 -20.47 16.44
C TYR A 524 -6.00 -19.32 16.97
N PRO A 525 -7.26 -19.57 17.39
CA PRO A 525 -8.07 -18.58 18.09
C PRO A 525 -7.44 -18.17 19.42
N GLY A 526 -7.45 -16.88 19.75
CA GLY A 526 -6.87 -16.32 20.96
C GLY A 526 -6.61 -14.82 20.89
N ALA A 527 -6.21 -14.21 22.01
CA ALA A 527 -6.00 -12.76 22.09
C ALA A 527 -4.69 -12.29 21.43
N ALA A 528 -3.72 -13.19 21.25
CA ALA A 528 -2.41 -12.83 20.73
C ALA A 528 -2.40 -12.45 19.24
N ARG A 529 -3.18 -13.14 18.38
CA ARG A 529 -3.30 -12.77 16.95
C ARG A 529 -3.79 -11.32 16.79
N PRO A 530 -4.93 -10.90 17.37
CA PRO A 530 -5.41 -9.54 17.18
C PRO A 530 -4.48 -8.48 17.80
N TRP A 531 -3.68 -8.77 18.83
CA TRP A 531 -2.62 -7.85 19.28
C TRP A 531 -1.60 -7.58 18.18
N ILE A 532 -1.07 -8.63 17.55
CA ILE A 532 -0.07 -8.47 16.47
C ILE A 532 -0.72 -7.80 15.26
N CYS A 533 -1.90 -8.26 14.85
CA CYS A 533 -2.64 -7.74 13.70
C CYS A 533 -3.02 -6.25 13.82
N ARG A 534 -3.11 -5.68 15.04
CA ARG A 534 -3.34 -4.24 15.24
C ARG A 534 -2.06 -3.40 15.20
N THR A 535 -0.87 -3.99 15.25
CA THR A 535 0.39 -3.24 15.19
C THR A 535 0.51 -2.39 13.92
N PRO A 536 0.09 -2.87 12.73
CA PRO A 536 0.06 -2.06 11.52
C PRO A 536 -0.89 -0.84 11.54
N LEU A 537 -1.76 -0.68 12.54
CA LEU A 537 -2.56 0.54 12.65
C LEU A 537 -1.70 1.79 12.89
N THR A 538 -0.41 1.64 13.22
CA THR A 538 0.55 2.75 13.27
C THR A 538 0.77 3.43 11.92
N PHE A 539 0.54 2.73 10.80
CA PHE A 539 0.59 3.34 9.47
C PHE A 539 -0.49 4.41 9.29
N ASP A 540 -1.63 4.32 9.99
CA ASP A 540 -2.83 5.15 9.79
C ASP A 540 -2.60 6.65 10.06
N LYS A 541 -1.48 7.02 10.70
CA LYS A 541 -0.99 8.41 10.79
C LYS A 541 -0.71 9.00 9.41
N TRP A 542 -0.04 8.24 8.54
CA TRP A 542 0.47 8.69 7.24
C TRP A 542 -0.28 8.06 6.06
N ILE A 543 -0.71 6.81 6.19
CA ILE A 543 -1.30 6.00 5.13
C ILE A 543 -2.58 5.37 5.68
N PRO A 544 -3.77 5.65 5.11
CA PRO A 544 -5.03 5.12 5.59
C PRO A 544 -5.00 3.61 5.83
N SER A 545 -5.46 3.16 7.00
CA SER A 545 -5.44 1.72 7.37
C SER A 545 -6.17 0.82 6.37
N VAL A 546 -7.17 1.32 5.65
CA VAL A 546 -7.92 0.61 4.57
C VAL A 546 -7.01 0.08 3.45
N LEU A 547 -5.80 0.62 3.34
CA LEU A 547 -4.80 0.19 2.36
C LEU A 547 -3.90 -0.96 2.85
N PHE A 548 -4.13 -1.48 4.07
CA PHE A 548 -3.41 -2.61 4.66
C PHE A 548 -4.38 -3.68 5.15
N LEU A 549 -4.84 -4.52 4.23
CA LEU A 549 -5.72 -5.63 4.54
C LEU A 549 -5.03 -6.58 5.53
N THR A 550 -5.70 -6.82 6.66
CA THR A 550 -5.30 -7.80 7.67
C THR A 550 -6.51 -8.62 8.04
N HIS A 551 -6.30 -9.93 8.19
CA HIS A 551 -7.37 -10.87 8.40
C HIS A 551 -7.58 -11.20 9.89
N TYR A 552 -8.84 -11.29 10.31
CA TYR A 552 -9.24 -11.61 11.68
C TYR A 552 -10.07 -12.90 11.71
N LEU A 553 -10.04 -13.60 12.85
CA LEU A 553 -10.69 -14.91 12.98
C LEU A 553 -12.17 -14.73 13.38
N PRO A 554 -13.12 -15.43 12.71
CA PRO A 554 -14.53 -15.41 13.06
C PRO A 554 -14.91 -16.45 14.13
N ASP A 555 -13.93 -17.25 14.59
CA ASP A 555 -14.10 -18.36 15.51
C ASP A 555 -14.75 -17.94 16.84
N ASP A 556 -15.70 -18.74 17.32
CA ASP A 556 -16.24 -18.69 18.68
C ASP A 556 -15.11 -18.81 19.75
N PRO A 557 -15.31 -18.33 20.98
CA PRO A 557 -16.55 -17.78 21.56
C PRO A 557 -16.78 -16.28 21.29
N GLU A 558 -17.93 -15.77 21.71
CA GLU A 558 -18.36 -14.37 21.60
C GLU A 558 -17.26 -13.35 21.95
N ASP A 559 -16.58 -13.51 23.09
CA ASP A 559 -15.53 -12.54 23.50
C ASP A 559 -14.40 -12.44 22.46
N SER A 560 -14.01 -13.58 21.85
CA SER A 560 -13.01 -13.63 20.78
C SER A 560 -13.53 -12.93 19.53
N GLN A 561 -14.78 -13.20 19.14
CA GLN A 561 -15.42 -12.57 17.99
C GLN A 561 -15.48 -11.05 18.13
N ILE A 562 -15.86 -10.55 19.32
CA ILE A 562 -15.89 -9.12 19.61
C ILE A 562 -14.51 -8.49 19.46
N VAL A 563 -13.45 -9.09 19.99
CA VAL A 563 -12.08 -8.56 19.85
C VAL A 563 -11.64 -8.52 18.37
N ASN A 564 -11.96 -9.57 17.61
CA ASN A 564 -11.61 -9.67 16.20
C ASN A 564 -12.39 -8.64 15.36
N VAL A 565 -13.70 -8.50 15.54
CA VAL A 565 -14.52 -7.49 14.85
C VAL A 565 -14.11 -6.08 15.26
N ALA A 566 -13.89 -5.83 16.56
CA ALA A 566 -13.40 -4.55 17.06
C ALA A 566 -12.08 -4.13 16.40
N SER A 567 -11.18 -5.08 16.15
CA SER A 567 -9.92 -4.82 15.46
C SER A 567 -10.12 -4.58 13.96
N LEU A 568 -10.98 -5.39 13.33
CA LEU A 568 -11.29 -5.33 11.89
C LEU A 568 -11.82 -3.95 11.48
N ILE A 569 -12.77 -3.39 12.25
CA ILE A 569 -13.47 -2.14 11.91
C ILE A 569 -12.59 -0.89 11.96
N LEU A 570 -11.35 -1.00 12.47
CA LEU A 570 -10.37 0.09 12.48
C LEU A 570 -9.76 0.37 11.10
N GLY A 571 -10.18 -0.40 10.08
CA GLY A 571 -9.85 -0.20 8.68
C GLY A 571 -9.00 -1.32 8.09
N GLN A 572 -8.85 -2.46 8.76
CA GLN A 572 -8.08 -3.59 8.23
C GLN A 572 -8.96 -4.67 7.57
N ASN A 573 -10.25 -4.71 7.88
CA ASN A 573 -11.32 -5.20 7.00
C ASN A 573 -11.33 -6.68 6.54
N GLY A 574 -10.43 -7.55 6.98
CA GLY A 574 -10.38 -8.95 6.53
C GLY A 574 -10.91 -9.96 7.56
N ILE A 575 -11.58 -11.01 7.08
CA ILE A 575 -12.03 -12.19 7.85
C ILE A 575 -11.44 -13.46 7.25
N TRP A 576 -10.94 -14.35 8.10
CA TRP A 576 -10.24 -15.56 7.67
C TRP A 576 -10.48 -16.66 8.70
N GLY A 577 -11.02 -17.81 8.29
CA GLY A 577 -11.36 -18.88 9.22
C GLY A 577 -12.22 -19.97 8.58
N ASP A 578 -12.79 -20.84 9.41
CA ASP A 578 -13.75 -21.86 8.97
C ASP A 578 -15.18 -21.36 9.22
N LEU A 579 -15.76 -20.65 8.25
CA LEU A 579 -17.10 -20.07 8.39
C LEU A 579 -18.17 -21.11 8.73
N LEU A 580 -18.04 -22.35 8.24
CA LEU A 580 -19.04 -23.40 8.47
C LEU A 580 -18.98 -23.97 9.89
N SER A 581 -17.92 -23.68 10.64
CA SER A 581 -17.79 -24.08 12.05
C SER A 581 -18.28 -23.02 13.03
N VAL A 582 -18.52 -21.79 12.56
CA VAL A 582 -18.99 -20.69 13.41
C VAL A 582 -20.44 -20.94 13.81
N SER A 583 -20.75 -20.78 15.10
CA SER A 583 -22.10 -20.97 15.62
C SER A 583 -23.10 -19.99 14.98
N ASP A 584 -24.37 -20.35 14.87
CA ASP A 584 -25.40 -19.44 14.33
C ASP A 584 -25.51 -18.14 15.13
N SER A 585 -25.32 -18.20 16.46
CA SER A 585 -25.22 -17.02 17.33
C SER A 585 -24.00 -16.17 17.00
N GLY A 586 -22.85 -16.78 16.73
CA GLY A 586 -21.63 -16.07 16.34
C GLY A 586 -21.75 -15.40 14.97
N VAL A 587 -22.37 -16.09 14.00
CA VAL A 587 -22.70 -15.51 12.68
C VAL A 587 -23.60 -14.29 12.85
N HIS A 588 -24.63 -14.39 13.69
CA HIS A 588 -25.55 -13.28 13.96
C HIS A 588 -24.85 -12.10 14.64
N LEU A 589 -24.05 -12.36 15.69
CA LEU A 589 -23.27 -11.35 16.39
C LEU A 589 -22.34 -10.57 15.46
N ILE A 590 -21.56 -11.28 14.63
CA ILE A 590 -20.65 -10.65 13.67
C ILE A 590 -21.45 -9.78 12.68
N GLY A 591 -22.55 -10.30 12.14
CA GLY A 591 -23.42 -9.55 11.23
C GLY A 591 -24.01 -8.29 11.88
N GLU A 592 -24.45 -8.38 13.14
CA GLU A 592 -24.99 -7.26 13.90
C GLU A 592 -23.94 -6.16 14.09
N LEU A 593 -22.74 -6.51 14.58
CA LEU A 593 -21.66 -5.55 14.81
C LEU A 593 -21.16 -4.89 13.51
N LEU A 594 -21.02 -5.67 12.43
CA LEU A 594 -20.60 -5.15 11.13
C LEU A 594 -21.68 -4.31 10.46
N SER A 595 -22.94 -4.49 10.82
CA SER A 595 -24.01 -3.61 10.35
C SER A 595 -23.87 -2.17 10.84
N GLY A 596 -23.43 -1.99 12.09
CA GLY A 596 -23.10 -0.69 12.66
C GLY A 596 -21.92 -0.06 11.91
N TYR A 597 -20.86 -0.85 11.71
CA TYR A 597 -19.71 -0.43 10.92
C TYR A 597 -20.11 0.08 9.53
N LYS A 598 -20.93 -0.65 8.79
CA LYS A 598 -21.35 -0.27 7.43
C LYS A 598 -22.06 1.09 7.37
N LYS A 599 -22.73 1.53 8.44
CA LYS A 599 -23.40 2.84 8.51
C LYS A 599 -22.42 4.01 8.71
N VAL A 600 -21.19 3.75 9.16
CA VAL A 600 -20.18 4.79 9.50
C VAL A 600 -18.78 4.51 8.93
N ARG A 601 -18.61 3.48 8.10
CA ARG A 601 -17.29 3.01 7.61
C ARG A 601 -16.54 4.06 6.80
N ASP A 602 -17.25 4.89 6.05
CA ASP A 602 -16.64 5.96 5.24
C ASP A 602 -16.14 7.06 6.18
N ASP A 603 -16.88 7.35 7.25
CA ASP A 603 -16.47 8.28 8.31
C ASP A 603 -15.25 7.76 9.08
N ILE A 604 -15.23 6.46 9.41
CA ILE A 604 -14.06 5.81 10.03
C ILE A 604 -12.85 5.90 9.09
N THR A 605 -13.04 5.62 7.79
CA THR A 605 -11.96 5.69 6.79
C THR A 605 -11.40 7.11 6.67
N GLU A 606 -12.28 8.11 6.64
CA GLU A 606 -11.90 9.53 6.56
C GLU A 606 -11.20 10.02 7.84
N ALA A 607 -11.60 9.52 9.01
CA ALA A 607 -11.10 9.98 10.29
C ALA A 607 -9.59 9.79 10.46
N TYR A 608 -8.90 10.86 10.83
CA TYR A 608 -7.53 10.78 11.30
C TYR A 608 -7.48 10.09 12.67
N PRO A 609 -6.63 9.08 12.87
CA PRO A 609 -6.65 8.27 14.08
C PRO A 609 -6.17 9.04 15.31
N VAL A 610 -6.83 8.81 16.44
CA VAL A 610 -6.36 9.19 17.77
C VAL A 610 -6.20 7.92 18.59
N ILE A 611 -4.98 7.68 19.08
CA ILE A 611 -4.61 6.42 19.73
C ILE A 611 -4.12 6.70 21.15
N VAL A 612 -4.61 5.92 22.12
CA VAL A 612 -4.14 5.92 23.51
C VAL A 612 -3.70 4.51 23.91
N GLY A 613 -2.56 4.41 24.59
CA GLY A 613 -1.96 3.14 24.96
C GLY A 613 -1.14 2.53 23.82
N SER A 614 -0.90 1.23 23.91
CA SER A 614 -0.14 0.47 22.92
C SER A 614 -0.86 -0.85 22.63
N PRO A 615 -0.66 -1.48 21.46
CA PRO A 615 -1.20 -2.81 21.16
C PRO A 615 -0.92 -3.81 22.29
N GLY A 616 -1.98 -4.42 22.84
CA GLY A 616 -1.90 -5.34 23.98
C GLY A 616 -1.82 -4.65 25.35
N GLY A 617 -2.00 -3.33 25.43
CA GLY A 617 -2.03 -2.55 26.66
C GLY A 617 -3.39 -2.56 27.37
N SER A 618 -3.51 -1.82 28.49
CA SER A 618 -4.78 -1.61 29.21
C SER A 618 -4.86 -0.19 29.80
N PRO A 619 -5.74 0.69 29.30
CA PRO A 619 -6.54 0.51 28.08
C PRO A 619 -5.73 0.79 26.81
N GLU A 620 -6.09 0.13 25.72
CA GLU A 620 -5.68 0.44 24.34
C GLU A 620 -6.91 1.00 23.62
N ILE A 621 -6.89 2.25 23.16
CA ILE A 621 -8.07 2.95 22.63
C ILE A 621 -7.77 3.59 21.28
N TYR A 622 -8.68 3.43 20.34
CA TYR A 622 -8.68 4.04 19.02
C TYR A 622 -9.95 4.88 18.85
N GLU A 623 -9.79 6.19 18.65
CA GLU A 623 -10.85 7.09 18.19
C GLU A 623 -10.67 7.34 16.69
N LYS A 624 -11.71 7.00 15.91
CA LYS A 624 -11.83 7.28 14.48
C LYS A 624 -13.16 7.97 14.22
N ILE A 625 -13.23 9.24 14.62
CA ILE A 625 -14.39 10.13 14.44
C ILE A 625 -14.09 11.13 13.31
N ASN A 626 -14.95 11.18 12.30
CA ASN A 626 -14.88 12.16 11.24
C ASN A 626 -15.22 13.55 11.79
N ARG A 627 -14.24 14.46 11.75
CA ARG A 627 -14.39 15.83 12.28
C ARG A 627 -15.44 16.66 11.54
N ALA A 628 -15.78 16.30 10.31
CA ALA A 628 -16.74 17.06 9.50
C ALA A 628 -18.19 16.88 9.97
N ASN A 629 -18.52 15.73 10.59
CA ASN A 629 -19.91 15.39 10.92
C ASN A 629 -20.07 14.69 12.29
N GLY A 630 -18.98 14.38 12.99
CA GLY A 630 -18.99 13.70 14.29
C GLY A 630 -19.32 12.20 14.23
N ARG A 631 -19.48 11.61 13.04
CA ARG A 631 -19.78 10.18 12.86
C ARG A 631 -18.49 9.36 12.89
N GLY A 632 -18.58 8.09 13.24
CA GLY A 632 -17.42 7.19 13.26
C GLY A 632 -17.47 6.19 14.42
N ALA A 633 -16.32 5.80 14.94
CA ALA A 633 -16.23 4.82 16.01
C ALA A 633 -15.17 5.13 17.07
N ILE A 634 -15.40 4.61 18.27
CA ILE A 634 -14.36 4.39 19.29
C ILE A 634 -14.28 2.90 19.56
N VAL A 635 -13.06 2.38 19.57
CA VAL A 635 -12.78 1.00 19.94
C VAL A 635 -11.79 0.99 21.09
N ALA A 636 -12.10 0.26 22.16
CA ALA A 636 -11.22 0.12 23.30
C ALA A 636 -10.98 -1.36 23.61
N PHE A 637 -9.75 -1.71 23.94
CA PHE A 637 -9.32 -3.04 24.36
C PHE A 637 -8.75 -2.98 25.76
N SER A 638 -8.95 -4.06 26.53
CA SER A 638 -8.31 -4.23 27.82
C SER A 638 -7.94 -5.68 28.08
N ASN A 639 -6.71 -5.86 28.57
CA ASN A 639 -6.20 -7.13 29.10
C ASN A 639 -6.44 -7.28 30.60
N GLU A 640 -6.93 -6.24 31.27
CA GLU A 640 -7.32 -6.28 32.69
C GLU A 640 -8.78 -5.83 32.89
N ALA A 641 -9.49 -6.52 33.78
CA ALA A 641 -10.83 -6.13 34.18
C ALA A 641 -10.79 -4.80 34.96
N GLY A 642 -11.83 -3.98 34.82
CA GLY A 642 -11.93 -2.69 35.47
C GLY A 642 -12.71 -1.66 34.66
N THR A 643 -12.88 -0.48 35.24
CA THR A 643 -13.52 0.67 34.59
C THR A 643 -12.45 1.68 34.19
N TYR A 644 -12.46 2.07 32.92
CA TYR A 644 -11.55 3.07 32.37
C TYR A 644 -12.35 4.26 31.84
N THR A 645 -11.80 5.46 31.97
CA THR A 645 -12.42 6.67 31.45
C THR A 645 -11.65 7.20 30.25
N TYR A 646 -12.36 7.54 29.18
CA TYR A 646 -11.81 8.19 28.00
C TYR A 646 -12.61 9.44 27.64
N VAL A 647 -11.93 10.48 27.15
CA VAL A 647 -12.57 11.70 26.65
C VAL A 647 -12.13 11.91 25.21
N THR A 648 -13.08 12.08 24.31
CA THR A 648 -12.78 12.19 22.88
C THR A 648 -11.97 13.45 22.54
N GLU A 649 -11.09 13.37 21.54
CA GLU A 649 -10.41 14.56 21.00
C GLU A 649 -11.41 15.39 20.17
N SER A 650 -12.27 14.73 19.40
CA SER A 650 -13.28 15.36 18.55
C SER A 650 -14.66 15.34 19.21
N ALA A 651 -15.53 16.30 18.92
CA ALA A 651 -16.93 16.26 19.36
C ALA A 651 -17.70 15.26 18.47
N PRO A 652 -18.19 14.12 19.01
CA PRO A 652 -18.94 13.17 18.20
C PRO A 652 -20.40 13.59 18.03
N SER A 653 -21.10 12.92 17.11
CA SER A 653 -22.55 12.94 17.04
C SER A 653 -23.16 12.50 18.36
N ARG A 654 -24.30 13.10 18.72
CA ARG A 654 -25.06 12.70 19.93
C ARG A 654 -25.88 11.43 19.71
N GLU A 655 -26.25 11.14 18.48
CA GLU A 655 -26.82 9.86 18.08
C GLU A 655 -25.69 8.81 18.11
N HIS A 656 -25.86 7.73 18.86
CA HIS A 656 -24.83 6.71 19.03
C HIS A 656 -25.41 5.37 19.50
N TRP A 657 -24.68 4.31 19.18
CA TRP A 657 -24.86 2.97 19.73
C TRP A 657 -23.65 2.59 20.59
N THR A 658 -23.91 1.99 21.74
CA THR A 658 -22.88 1.48 22.65
C THR A 658 -23.06 0.00 22.91
N GLN A 659 -21.95 -0.74 22.95
CA GLN A 659 -21.94 -2.08 23.53
C GLN A 659 -22.25 -2.03 25.05
N GLU A 660 -22.78 -3.12 25.60
CA GLU A 660 -23.01 -3.27 27.04
C GLU A 660 -21.74 -2.95 27.86
N GLY A 661 -21.91 -2.27 29.00
CA GLY A 661 -20.81 -1.84 29.87
C GLY A 661 -20.11 -0.55 29.41
N VAL A 662 -20.71 0.21 28.49
CA VAL A 662 -20.24 1.55 28.13
C VAL A 662 -21.29 2.59 28.50
N SER A 663 -20.88 3.62 29.25
CA SER A 663 -21.71 4.80 29.54
C SER A 663 -21.11 6.03 28.86
N ILE A 664 -21.96 6.94 28.36
CA ILE A 664 -21.51 8.18 27.71
C ILE A 664 -22.22 9.37 28.35
N ARG A 665 -21.43 10.37 28.74
CA ARG A 665 -21.89 11.73 29.04
C ARG A 665 -21.11 12.72 28.18
N TYR A 666 -21.59 13.96 28.09
CA TYR A 666 -20.93 15.00 27.29
C TYR A 666 -20.43 16.12 28.21
N ASP A 667 -19.23 16.61 27.94
CA ASP A 667 -18.71 17.80 28.62
C ASP A 667 -19.20 19.10 27.97
N ASP A 668 -18.85 20.24 28.57
CA ASP A 668 -19.27 21.57 28.10
C ASP A 668 -18.73 21.93 26.70
N ARG A 669 -17.71 21.20 26.21
CA ARG A 669 -17.13 21.35 24.87
C ARG A 669 -17.76 20.40 23.85
N GLY A 670 -18.77 19.62 24.26
CA GLY A 670 -19.43 18.63 23.42
C GLY A 670 -18.61 17.37 23.18
N ARG A 671 -17.51 17.15 23.92
CA ARG A 671 -16.74 15.91 23.84
C ARG A 671 -17.46 14.81 24.61
N ALA A 672 -17.42 13.60 24.09
CA ALA A 672 -17.95 12.44 24.80
C ALA A 672 -16.95 12.04 25.89
N VAL A 673 -17.46 11.82 27.09
CA VAL A 673 -16.75 11.22 28.22
C VAL A 673 -17.33 9.84 28.42
N LEU A 674 -16.53 8.84 28.09
CA LEU A 674 -16.89 7.43 28.12
C LEU A 674 -16.40 6.80 29.41
N GLU A 675 -17.26 6.03 30.08
CA GLU A 675 -16.84 5.03 31.07
C GLU A 675 -16.96 3.65 30.43
N LEU A 676 -15.85 2.92 30.41
CA LEU A 676 -15.68 1.64 29.73
C LEU A 676 -15.46 0.55 30.79
N GLU A 677 -16.47 -0.26 31.04
CA GLU A 677 -16.42 -1.37 32.01
C GLU A 677 -16.07 -2.70 31.34
N PHE A 678 -14.89 -3.22 31.67
CA PHE A 678 -14.42 -4.53 31.22
C PHE A 678 -14.57 -5.54 32.36
N THR A 679 -15.45 -6.52 32.18
CA THR A 679 -15.70 -7.57 33.19
C THR A 679 -14.77 -8.77 33.06
N LYS A 680 -14.07 -8.91 31.94
CA LYS A 680 -13.14 -10.00 31.61
C LYS A 680 -11.83 -9.47 31.06
N ARG A 681 -10.76 -10.25 31.24
CA ARG A 681 -9.46 -10.02 30.59
C ARG A 681 -9.54 -10.32 29.11
N GLY A 682 -8.80 -9.55 28.30
CA GLY A 682 -8.69 -9.78 26.85
C GLY A 682 -10.01 -9.54 26.13
N SER A 683 -10.69 -8.42 26.43
CA SER A 683 -11.97 -8.06 25.83
C SER A 683 -11.93 -6.68 25.17
N ALA A 684 -12.93 -6.39 24.33
CA ALA A 684 -13.06 -5.13 23.61
C ALA A 684 -14.44 -4.48 23.82
N LYS A 685 -14.50 -3.17 23.62
CA LYS A 685 -15.70 -2.35 23.60
C LYS A 685 -15.77 -1.54 22.32
N ILE A 686 -16.93 -1.55 21.68
CA ILE A 686 -17.21 -0.77 20.48
C ILE A 686 -18.27 0.28 20.79
N VAL A 687 -18.04 1.49 20.28
CA VAL A 687 -19.03 2.57 20.24
C VAL A 687 -19.09 3.10 18.80
N TYR A 688 -20.29 3.20 18.27
CA TYR A 688 -20.54 3.85 16.97
C TYR A 688 -21.27 5.17 17.19
N PHE A 689 -20.77 6.24 16.57
CA PHE A 689 -21.41 7.56 16.57
C PHE A 689 -22.05 7.83 15.21
N GLY A 690 -23.24 8.42 15.21
CA GLY A 690 -24.05 8.67 14.03
C GLY A 690 -25.01 7.54 13.66
N ILE A 691 -25.29 6.62 14.59
CA ILE A 691 -26.30 5.57 14.43
C ILE A 691 -27.13 5.41 15.71
N ASP A 692 -28.43 5.17 15.58
CA ASP A 692 -29.34 4.89 16.71
C ASP A 692 -29.44 3.41 17.12
N GLY A 693 -28.89 2.50 16.31
CA GLY A 693 -28.97 1.05 16.58
C GLY A 693 -28.33 0.18 15.51
N LEU A 694 -28.19 -1.10 15.83
CA LEU A 694 -27.79 -2.17 14.89
C LEU A 694 -29.03 -2.76 14.20
N ILE A 695 -28.86 -3.71 13.27
CA ILE A 695 -29.96 -4.32 12.50
C ILE A 695 -30.64 -5.42 13.31
#